data_AF-A0A972VCR0-F1
#
_entry.id   AF-A0A972VCR0-F1
#
_cell.length_a   1.000
_cell.length_b   1.000
_cell.length_c   1.000
_cell.angle_alpha   90.00
_cell.angle_beta   90.00
_cell.angle_gamma   90.00
#
_symmetry.space_group_name_H-M   'P 1'
#
loop_
_entity.id
_entity.type
_entity.pdbx_description
1 polymer ?
#
loop_
_entity_poly.entity_id
_entity_poly.type
_entity_poly.pdbx_seq_one_letter_code
_entity_poly.pdbx_strand_id
1 'polypeptide(L)'
;MKKTWFGLVFLSSSWLWGLEYTHDAQPGWWMATVLAGVCLVRSPGALGMSRKAAWLSVCLTLPIFWFVSWPYGVGPALLILAWLCVAFPIPRDWPLRVAGHLVLAGVFLTIQAVVLQGYQAWTARLPGLPRLFQWELLGLVRLLGIESGVDAQYLALHTMRQVFKLATTWDLMLGPAGCVFLAGAAIVLCRYRTTWHHWLALAGTCLLWMPVQVAIQIAWLMQRALRTGYDDPVVMMAPFWNPWVVLSLLALWAVLMCGVFKEITIRDTGPRLAGSPMKPMVCLAGVVALLTLGLLWDPAGSRKAGHIWIDEHHSTWEPTQTPFDTEWYGHDSGYNYACVYDYANHFYSMDRLDRVIDSNTLTGCDVLVVKVPTSRYSPDEIQVIRSFVKQGGGLLLIGEHTNVFNTGTYLNDITKTFGFRFRDDCLFDIDTPFDQDVPVSSVPHPMVQHVPSMYYAVSCSIDPGMSPGRAVVQSTGLRSVPAYYHASNFYPQVEDRADSQSGAFVQLWARRYGKGRVAAFSDSTIFSNFSAFEPGKAELMLGMMEWLNHRNMPGRPHLWVLILGGVSGVWVLTRFGRGMLSDPRALAFVLSGCVLGMAAVRTLHAVSLPVPQAHTPFVKVAMDRTVCHTILPKSGFIAGDALGFGIFERWILRLGYFTQRASGPSLFDSDLVIFTYSTGDVTEAFRNQLVEYVENGGKVLVLDSPANAGSTAHSLLYPFGLSLAPVSLSPSVLRTPENWPKDISVSETFKVQGGTPLFWIQGEPVGAQATLGEGTVTVIGFGSRFADNNMGVTGDVVPDETLRKVFDLQYQLLREIMGP
;
A
#
# COMPACT_ATOMS: atom_id res chain seq x y z
N MET A 1 -30.86 -18.28 -19.73
CA MET A 1 -30.69 -16.82 -19.66
C MET A 1 -31.05 -16.25 -18.29
N LYS A 2 -32.26 -16.47 -17.73
CA LYS A 2 -32.57 -16.04 -16.34
C LYS A 2 -31.50 -16.47 -15.32
N LYS A 3 -31.11 -17.75 -15.34
CA LYS A 3 -30.03 -18.29 -14.48
C LYS A 3 -28.68 -17.57 -14.71
N THR A 4 -28.36 -17.21 -15.95
CA THR A 4 -27.11 -16.50 -16.27
C THR A 4 -27.08 -15.08 -15.71
N TRP A 5 -28.21 -14.35 -15.72
CA TRP A 5 -28.30 -13.03 -15.09
C TRP A 5 -28.09 -13.08 -13.59
N PHE A 6 -28.73 -14.02 -12.89
CA PHE A 6 -28.49 -14.22 -11.45
C PHE A 6 -27.09 -14.74 -11.15
N GLY A 7 -26.55 -15.64 -11.98
CA GLY A 7 -25.15 -16.07 -11.87
C GLY A 7 -24.18 -14.90 -12.00
N LEU A 8 -24.45 -13.97 -12.92
CA LEU A 8 -23.67 -12.75 -13.06
C LEU A 8 -23.80 -11.83 -11.84
N VAL A 9 -24.96 -11.73 -11.19
CA VAL A 9 -25.10 -10.99 -9.92
C VAL A 9 -24.11 -11.53 -8.89
N PHE A 10 -24.12 -12.85 -8.66
CA PHE A 10 -23.22 -13.48 -7.69
C PHE A 10 -21.74 -13.30 -8.03
N LEU A 11 -21.35 -13.44 -9.30
CA LEU A 11 -19.96 -13.21 -9.72
C LEU A 11 -19.55 -11.74 -9.56
N SER A 12 -20.44 -10.80 -9.88
CA SER A 12 -20.19 -9.36 -9.76
C SER A 12 -20.13 -8.90 -8.31
N SER A 13 -20.99 -9.44 -7.45
CA SER A 13 -20.98 -9.13 -6.02
C SER A 13 -19.85 -9.86 -5.29
N SER A 14 -19.34 -10.98 -5.80
CA SER A 14 -18.22 -11.71 -5.17
C SER A 14 -17.02 -10.81 -4.88
N TRP A 15 -16.73 -9.83 -5.74
CA TRP A 15 -15.67 -8.84 -5.54
C TRP A 15 -15.82 -8.04 -4.23
N LEU A 16 -17.04 -7.79 -3.74
CA LEU A 16 -17.26 -7.06 -2.49
C LEU A 16 -16.79 -7.83 -1.24
N TRP A 17 -16.82 -9.16 -1.28
CA TRP A 17 -16.30 -10.00 -0.19
C TRP A 17 -14.86 -10.46 -0.43
N GLY A 18 -14.37 -10.36 -1.66
CA GLY A 18 -13.01 -10.76 -1.99
C GLY A 18 -11.99 -9.64 -1.84
N LEU A 19 -12.43 -8.39 -1.89
CA LEU A 19 -11.57 -7.22 -1.91
C LEU A 19 -11.76 -6.37 -0.67
N GLU A 20 -10.67 -5.78 -0.23
CA GLU A 20 -10.60 -4.67 0.72
C GLU A 20 -11.00 -3.35 0.02
N TYR A 21 -12.14 -3.33 -0.67
CA TYR A 21 -12.66 -2.10 -1.28
C TYR A 21 -13.50 -1.29 -0.29
N THR A 22 -14.27 -1.97 0.55
CA THR A 22 -15.10 -1.34 1.60
C THR A 22 -14.96 -1.98 2.98
N HIS A 23 -14.69 -3.28 3.04
CA HIS A 23 -14.48 -4.04 4.26
C HIS A 23 -13.37 -5.05 4.00
N ASP A 24 -12.78 -5.57 5.07
CA ASP A 24 -11.84 -6.68 5.06
C ASP A 24 -12.39 -7.85 4.25
N ALA A 25 -11.49 -8.55 3.55
CA ALA A 25 -11.87 -9.71 2.76
C ALA A 25 -12.53 -10.79 3.64
N GLN A 26 -13.64 -11.34 3.17
CA GLN A 26 -14.40 -12.41 3.82
C GLN A 26 -14.38 -13.68 2.95
N PRO A 27 -13.34 -14.53 3.04
CA PRO A 27 -13.10 -15.63 2.09
C PRO A 27 -14.25 -16.63 2.00
N GLY A 28 -14.96 -16.88 3.11
CA GLY A 28 -16.11 -17.81 3.14
C GLY A 28 -17.27 -17.35 2.24
N TRP A 29 -17.70 -16.09 2.40
CA TRP A 29 -18.77 -15.50 1.60
C TRP A 29 -18.34 -15.27 0.15
N TRP A 30 -17.09 -14.86 -0.05
CA TRP A 30 -16.48 -14.77 -1.37
C TRP A 30 -16.56 -16.13 -2.11
N MET A 31 -16.14 -17.22 -1.47
CA MET A 31 -16.16 -18.56 -2.08
C MET A 31 -17.60 -19.00 -2.39
N ALA A 32 -18.52 -18.79 -1.46
CA ALA A 32 -19.93 -19.17 -1.62
C ALA A 32 -20.57 -18.44 -2.82
N THR A 33 -20.29 -17.14 -2.99
CA THR A 33 -20.84 -16.35 -4.10
C THR A 33 -20.20 -16.71 -5.44
N VAL A 34 -18.88 -16.95 -5.50
CA VAL A 34 -18.23 -17.46 -6.71
C VAL A 34 -18.82 -18.82 -7.13
N LEU A 35 -18.95 -19.76 -6.19
CA LEU A 35 -19.52 -21.09 -6.47
C LEU A 35 -20.98 -21.01 -6.93
N ALA A 36 -21.80 -20.18 -6.28
CA ALA A 36 -23.18 -19.94 -6.69
C ALA A 36 -23.24 -19.35 -8.10
N GLY A 37 -22.39 -18.37 -8.39
CA GLY A 37 -22.23 -17.77 -9.71
C GLY A 37 -21.89 -18.80 -10.79
N VAL A 38 -20.85 -19.60 -10.56
CA VAL A 38 -20.40 -20.67 -11.48
C VAL A 38 -21.52 -21.69 -11.73
N CYS A 39 -22.29 -22.09 -10.70
CA CYS A 39 -23.38 -23.06 -10.84
C CYS A 39 -24.58 -22.52 -11.65
N LEU A 40 -24.84 -21.22 -11.56
CA LEU A 40 -25.96 -20.53 -12.20
C LEU A 40 -25.65 -20.09 -13.63
N VAL A 41 -24.40 -19.71 -13.92
CA VAL A 41 -23.94 -19.40 -15.27
C VAL A 41 -24.00 -20.65 -16.15
N ARG A 42 -24.66 -20.54 -17.31
CA ARG A 42 -24.83 -21.66 -18.26
C ARG A 42 -24.20 -21.34 -19.61
N SER A 43 -23.35 -22.26 -20.06
CA SER A 43 -22.78 -22.26 -21.41
C SER A 43 -23.53 -23.30 -22.25
N PRO A 44 -24.13 -22.95 -23.40
CA PRO A 44 -24.91 -23.85 -24.25
C PRO A 44 -24.15 -25.03 -24.91
N GLY A 45 -22.84 -25.22 -24.71
CA GLY A 45 -22.10 -26.31 -25.37
C GLY A 45 -20.81 -26.71 -24.65
N ALA A 46 -20.35 -27.94 -24.94
CA ALA A 46 -19.06 -28.47 -24.49
C ALA A 46 -17.89 -27.71 -25.14
N LEU A 47 -16.77 -27.60 -24.42
CA LEU A 47 -15.57 -26.95 -24.94
C LEU A 47 -14.95 -27.82 -26.04
N GLY A 48 -15.12 -27.44 -27.31
CA GLY A 48 -14.41 -28.09 -28.41
C GLY A 48 -12.94 -27.70 -28.34
N MET A 49 -12.05 -28.55 -27.84
CA MET A 49 -10.60 -28.30 -27.79
C MET A 49 -9.85 -29.63 -27.71
N SER A 50 -8.69 -29.74 -28.36
CA SER A 50 -7.85 -30.94 -28.26
C SER A 50 -7.09 -30.99 -26.94
N ARG A 51 -6.71 -32.19 -26.48
CA ARG A 51 -5.94 -32.36 -25.22
C ARG A 51 -4.60 -31.61 -25.25
N LYS A 52 -3.91 -31.61 -26.40
CA LYS A 52 -2.64 -30.88 -26.58
C LYS A 52 -2.85 -29.37 -26.44
N ALA A 53 -3.93 -28.84 -27.02
CA ALA A 53 -4.29 -27.43 -26.88
C ALA A 53 -4.69 -27.06 -25.44
N ALA A 54 -5.33 -27.99 -24.72
CA ALA A 54 -5.69 -27.83 -23.32
C ALA A 54 -4.44 -27.68 -22.43
N TRP A 55 -3.50 -28.62 -22.53
CA TRP A 55 -2.24 -28.56 -21.78
C TRP A 55 -1.44 -27.30 -22.10
N LEU A 56 -1.33 -26.93 -23.38
CA LEU A 56 -0.68 -25.69 -23.77
C LEU A 56 -1.33 -24.45 -23.11
N SER A 57 -2.66 -24.39 -23.09
CA SER A 57 -3.39 -23.26 -22.50
C SER A 57 -3.17 -23.16 -20.99
N VAL A 58 -3.10 -24.31 -20.29
CA VAL A 58 -2.71 -24.38 -18.88
C VAL A 58 -1.29 -23.84 -18.68
N CYS A 59 -0.30 -24.36 -19.42
CA CYS A 59 1.08 -23.92 -19.31
C CYS A 59 1.28 -22.42 -19.59
N LEU A 60 0.56 -21.88 -20.59
CA LEU A 60 0.65 -20.45 -20.93
C LEU A 60 0.00 -19.53 -19.87
N THR A 61 -0.97 -20.04 -19.12
CA THR A 61 -1.75 -19.22 -18.17
C THR A 61 -1.20 -19.31 -16.75
N LEU A 62 -0.60 -20.43 -16.35
CA LEU A 62 -0.02 -20.62 -15.01
C LEU A 62 0.88 -19.47 -14.52
N PRO A 63 1.77 -18.87 -15.35
CA PRO A 63 2.63 -17.77 -14.92
C PRO A 63 1.89 -16.49 -14.47
N ILE A 64 0.59 -16.35 -14.75
CA ILE A 64 -0.20 -15.17 -14.33
C ILE A 64 -0.21 -15.01 -12.81
N PHE A 65 -0.13 -16.11 -12.05
CA PHE A 65 -0.14 -16.08 -10.59
C PHE A 65 1.14 -15.52 -9.96
N TRP A 66 2.19 -15.29 -10.75
CA TRP A 66 3.36 -14.53 -10.29
C TRP A 66 3.13 -13.02 -10.25
N PHE A 67 2.08 -12.54 -10.92
CA PHE A 67 1.80 -11.11 -11.11
C PHE A 67 0.40 -10.69 -10.68
N VAL A 68 -0.49 -11.64 -10.41
CA VAL A 68 -1.88 -11.36 -10.06
C VAL A 68 -2.18 -12.07 -8.75
N SER A 69 -2.33 -11.28 -7.70
CA SER A 69 -2.70 -11.76 -6.37
C SER A 69 -4.17 -12.16 -6.30
N TRP A 70 -4.50 -12.86 -5.23
CA TRP A 70 -5.88 -13.09 -4.84
C TRP A 70 -6.57 -11.77 -4.45
N PRO A 71 -7.88 -11.57 -4.77
CA PRO A 71 -8.81 -12.46 -5.50
C PRO A 71 -8.76 -12.31 -7.02
N TYR A 72 -7.97 -11.38 -7.58
CA TYR A 72 -7.93 -11.10 -9.01
C TYR A 72 -7.52 -12.33 -9.86
N GLY A 73 -6.78 -13.27 -9.27
CA GLY A 73 -6.39 -14.56 -9.88
C GLY A 73 -7.52 -15.60 -10.06
N VAL A 74 -8.71 -15.40 -9.48
CA VAL A 74 -9.78 -16.41 -9.54
C VAL A 74 -10.27 -16.70 -10.95
N GLY A 75 -10.37 -15.68 -11.81
CA GLY A 75 -10.78 -15.83 -13.21
C GLY A 75 -9.84 -16.78 -13.96
N PRO A 76 -8.53 -16.49 -14.01
CA PRO A 76 -7.53 -17.40 -14.56
C PRO A 76 -7.52 -18.80 -13.94
N ALA A 77 -7.74 -18.94 -12.64
CA ALA A 77 -7.83 -20.24 -11.99
C ALA A 77 -9.00 -21.08 -12.53
N LEU A 78 -10.19 -20.48 -12.71
CA LEU A 78 -11.34 -21.16 -13.31
C LEU A 78 -11.09 -21.57 -14.77
N LEU A 79 -10.35 -20.77 -15.53
CA LEU A 79 -9.94 -21.11 -16.90
C LEU A 79 -9.01 -22.33 -16.93
N ILE A 80 -8.02 -22.36 -16.03
CA ILE A 80 -7.11 -23.51 -15.88
C ILE A 80 -7.90 -24.76 -15.50
N LEU A 81 -8.78 -24.68 -14.51
CA LEU A 81 -9.66 -25.80 -14.14
C LEU A 81 -10.50 -26.28 -15.32
N ALA A 82 -11.05 -25.37 -16.11
CA ALA A 82 -11.82 -25.72 -17.30
C ALA A 82 -10.98 -26.47 -18.34
N TRP A 83 -9.74 -26.03 -18.59
CA TRP A 83 -8.85 -26.71 -19.53
C TRP A 83 -8.33 -28.04 -18.98
N LEU A 84 -8.13 -28.18 -17.66
CA LEU A 84 -7.79 -29.46 -17.03
C LEU A 84 -8.92 -30.48 -17.19
N CYS A 85 -10.19 -30.07 -17.09
CA CYS A 85 -11.34 -30.94 -17.40
C CYS A 85 -11.34 -31.47 -18.84
N VAL A 86 -10.70 -30.78 -19.78
CA VAL A 86 -10.52 -31.25 -21.18
C VAL A 86 -9.24 -32.06 -21.34
N ALA A 87 -8.17 -31.70 -20.61
CA ALA A 87 -6.87 -32.34 -20.69
C ALA A 87 -6.89 -33.77 -20.14
N PHE A 88 -7.62 -33.99 -19.02
CA PHE A 88 -7.74 -35.30 -18.39
C PHE A 88 -8.92 -36.11 -18.98
N PRO A 89 -8.68 -37.37 -19.39
CA PRO A 89 -9.71 -38.22 -19.97
C PRO A 89 -10.65 -38.76 -18.88
N ILE A 90 -11.76 -38.06 -18.63
CA ILE A 90 -12.84 -38.58 -17.80
C ILE A 90 -13.89 -39.23 -18.73
N PRO A 91 -14.26 -40.51 -18.52
CA PRO A 91 -15.17 -41.26 -19.41
C PRO A 91 -16.65 -40.87 -19.21
N ARG A 92 -16.95 -39.58 -19.12
CA ARG A 92 -18.32 -39.02 -19.00
C ARG A 92 -18.37 -37.65 -19.69
N ASP A 93 -19.55 -37.25 -20.16
CA ASP A 93 -19.74 -35.97 -20.88
C ASP A 93 -19.94 -34.75 -19.95
N TRP A 94 -20.32 -34.98 -18.70
CA TRP A 94 -20.59 -33.90 -17.75
C TRP A 94 -19.38 -32.98 -17.46
N PRO A 95 -18.12 -33.45 -17.38
CA PRO A 95 -16.95 -32.58 -17.15
C PRO A 95 -16.73 -31.59 -18.30
N LEU A 96 -17.00 -31.99 -19.55
CA LEU A 96 -16.88 -31.10 -20.70
C LEU A 96 -17.95 -30.00 -20.72
N ARG A 97 -19.14 -30.29 -20.17
CA ARG A 97 -20.20 -29.28 -19.97
C ARG A 97 -19.85 -28.33 -18.83
N VAL A 98 -19.30 -28.86 -17.73
CA VAL A 98 -18.80 -28.07 -16.60
C VAL A 98 -17.65 -27.16 -17.04
N ALA A 99 -16.72 -27.66 -17.86
CA ALA A 99 -15.65 -26.86 -18.45
C ALA A 99 -16.20 -25.63 -19.20
N GLY A 100 -17.29 -25.79 -19.95
CA GLY A 100 -17.95 -24.66 -20.61
C GLY A 100 -18.48 -23.61 -19.65
N HIS A 101 -19.00 -23.99 -18.48
CA HIS A 101 -19.45 -23.07 -17.44
C HIS A 101 -18.27 -22.36 -16.77
N LEU A 102 -17.21 -23.11 -16.45
CA LEU A 102 -15.98 -22.60 -15.85
C LEU A 102 -15.28 -21.59 -16.77
N VAL A 103 -15.21 -21.85 -18.08
CA VAL A 103 -14.67 -20.86 -19.04
C VAL A 103 -15.47 -19.56 -18.99
N LEU A 104 -16.81 -19.64 -19.01
CA LEU A 104 -17.64 -18.44 -19.04
C LEU A 104 -17.53 -17.63 -17.73
N ALA A 105 -17.56 -18.32 -16.58
CA ALA A 105 -17.36 -17.66 -15.28
C ALA A 105 -15.93 -17.09 -15.14
N GLY A 106 -14.92 -17.83 -15.61
CA GLY A 106 -13.53 -17.37 -15.64
C GLY A 106 -13.36 -16.11 -16.50
N VAL A 107 -13.96 -16.07 -17.70
CA VAL A 107 -13.96 -14.88 -18.57
C VAL A 107 -14.65 -13.70 -17.90
N PHE A 108 -15.81 -13.91 -17.26
CA PHE A 108 -16.47 -12.84 -16.50
C PHE A 108 -15.53 -12.29 -15.44
N LEU A 109 -15.01 -13.13 -14.55
CA LEU A 109 -14.17 -12.69 -13.45
C LEU A 109 -12.85 -12.03 -13.94
N THR A 110 -12.22 -12.55 -15.00
CA THR A 110 -11.03 -11.93 -15.58
C THR A 110 -11.33 -10.53 -16.15
N ILE A 111 -12.43 -10.34 -16.87
CA ILE A 111 -12.78 -9.02 -17.40
C ILE A 111 -13.22 -8.07 -16.28
N GLN A 112 -13.98 -8.57 -15.32
CA GLN A 112 -14.40 -7.80 -14.15
C GLN A 112 -13.20 -7.30 -13.34
N ALA A 113 -12.16 -8.11 -13.15
CA ALA A 113 -10.91 -7.70 -12.52
C ALA A 113 -10.27 -6.48 -13.23
N VAL A 114 -10.19 -6.52 -14.57
CA VAL A 114 -9.62 -5.41 -15.36
C VAL A 114 -10.51 -4.16 -15.27
N VAL A 115 -11.82 -4.32 -15.39
CA VAL A 115 -12.79 -3.21 -15.28
C VAL A 115 -12.71 -2.58 -13.89
N LEU A 116 -12.53 -3.37 -12.85
CA LEU A 116 -12.45 -2.87 -11.49
C LEU A 116 -11.17 -2.08 -11.23
N GLN A 117 -10.01 -2.51 -11.75
CA GLN A 117 -8.79 -1.70 -11.72
C GLN A 117 -8.99 -0.37 -12.47
N GLY A 118 -9.67 -0.40 -13.62
CA GLY A 118 -10.04 0.80 -14.36
C GLY A 118 -10.99 1.72 -13.59
N TYR A 119 -11.98 1.13 -12.89
CA TYR A 119 -12.91 1.85 -12.03
C TYR A 119 -12.18 2.55 -10.88
N GLN A 120 -11.31 1.83 -10.16
CA GLN A 120 -10.48 2.39 -9.09
C GLN A 120 -9.61 3.55 -9.59
N ALA A 121 -8.93 3.38 -10.73
CA ALA A 121 -8.09 4.43 -11.32
C ALA A 121 -8.90 5.66 -11.76
N TRP A 122 -10.16 5.46 -12.15
CA TRP A 122 -11.07 6.54 -12.53
C TRP A 122 -11.61 7.28 -11.31
N THR A 123 -12.14 6.56 -10.31
CA THR A 123 -12.73 7.16 -9.11
C THR A 123 -11.69 7.80 -8.20
N ALA A 124 -10.46 7.28 -8.14
CA ALA A 124 -9.36 7.94 -7.43
C ALA A 124 -8.99 9.30 -8.03
N ARG A 125 -9.16 9.48 -9.35
CA ARG A 125 -8.91 10.77 -10.02
C ARG A 125 -10.09 11.72 -9.92
N LEU A 126 -11.30 11.19 -9.99
CA LEU A 126 -12.54 11.95 -10.04
C LEU A 126 -13.55 11.34 -9.07
N PRO A 127 -13.36 11.48 -7.74
CA PRO A 127 -14.21 10.80 -6.77
C PRO A 127 -15.64 11.37 -6.78
N GLY A 128 -15.74 12.68 -6.96
CA GLY A 128 -17.00 13.41 -7.00
C GLY A 128 -17.75 13.32 -8.33
N LEU A 129 -19.07 13.35 -8.25
CA LEU A 129 -19.94 13.45 -9.42
C LEU A 129 -19.82 14.83 -10.09
N PRO A 130 -19.85 14.90 -11.43
CA PRO A 130 -20.01 16.17 -12.14
C PRO A 130 -21.27 16.92 -11.70
N ARG A 131 -21.22 18.27 -11.72
CA ARG A 131 -22.34 19.12 -11.28
C ARG A 131 -23.69 18.74 -11.89
N LEU A 132 -23.73 18.35 -13.16
CA LEU A 132 -24.97 17.93 -13.83
C LEU A 132 -25.65 16.79 -13.07
N PHE A 133 -24.92 15.73 -12.72
CA PHE A 133 -25.44 14.59 -11.97
C PHE A 133 -25.81 14.97 -10.53
N GLN A 134 -25.10 15.92 -9.91
CA GLN A 134 -25.49 16.43 -8.58
C GLN A 134 -26.86 17.11 -8.61
N TRP A 135 -27.18 17.88 -9.66
CA TRP A 135 -28.50 18.50 -9.83
C TRP A 135 -29.61 17.47 -10.09
N GLU A 136 -29.31 16.41 -10.83
CA GLU A 136 -30.24 15.30 -11.01
C GLU A 136 -30.54 14.59 -9.69
N LEU A 137 -29.50 14.34 -8.87
CA LEU A 137 -29.66 13.80 -7.52
C LEU A 137 -30.47 14.72 -6.61
N LEU A 138 -30.25 16.04 -6.68
CA LEU A 138 -31.05 17.00 -5.94
C LEU A 138 -32.54 16.91 -6.32
N GLY A 139 -32.83 16.85 -7.63
CA GLY A 139 -34.20 16.68 -8.12
C GLY A 139 -34.84 15.40 -7.58
N LEU A 140 -34.11 14.29 -7.63
CA LEU A 140 -34.53 12.99 -7.09
C LEU A 140 -34.83 13.05 -5.59
N VAL A 141 -33.96 13.67 -4.80
CA VAL A 141 -34.14 13.77 -3.34
C VAL A 141 -35.30 14.68 -2.97
N ARG A 142 -35.53 15.76 -3.71
CA ARG A 142 -36.73 16.59 -3.54
C ARG A 142 -38.02 15.84 -3.90
N LEU A 143 -37.98 14.96 -4.90
CA LEU A 143 -39.12 14.07 -5.21
C LEU A 143 -39.45 13.10 -4.08
N LEU A 144 -38.46 12.73 -3.24
CA LEU A 144 -38.67 11.96 -2.02
C LEU A 144 -39.23 12.78 -0.85
N GLY A 145 -39.45 14.10 -1.04
CA GLY A 145 -39.94 15.00 0.00
C GLY A 145 -38.88 15.46 0.99
N ILE A 146 -37.59 15.28 0.67
CA ILE A 146 -36.48 15.67 1.54
C ILE A 146 -36.01 17.08 1.16
N GLU A 147 -36.11 18.02 2.10
CA GLU A 147 -35.56 19.35 1.94
C GLU A 147 -34.03 19.28 1.82
N SER A 148 -33.52 19.83 0.72
CA SER A 148 -32.14 19.58 0.31
C SER A 148 -31.54 20.68 -0.57
N GLY A 149 -30.21 20.77 -0.55
CA GLY A 149 -29.39 21.67 -1.36
C GLY A 149 -28.06 21.03 -1.76
N VAL A 150 -27.39 21.60 -2.76
CA VAL A 150 -26.05 21.16 -3.20
C VAL A 150 -25.01 22.15 -2.72
N ASP A 151 -23.97 21.65 -2.04
CA ASP A 151 -22.83 22.41 -1.54
C ASP A 151 -21.53 21.73 -1.99
N ALA A 152 -20.84 22.32 -2.98
CA ALA A 152 -19.62 21.79 -3.59
C ALA A 152 -19.74 20.33 -4.13
N GLN A 153 -19.33 19.34 -3.33
CA GLN A 153 -19.37 17.90 -3.62
C GLN A 153 -20.31 17.14 -2.67
N TYR A 154 -21.20 17.87 -2.00
CA TYR A 154 -22.10 17.34 -1.01
C TYR A 154 -23.55 17.68 -1.34
N LEU A 155 -24.43 16.73 -1.05
CA LEU A 155 -25.87 16.94 -0.97
C LEU A 155 -26.23 17.17 0.50
N ALA A 156 -26.60 18.40 0.84
CA ALA A 156 -27.08 18.76 2.15
C ALA A 156 -28.52 18.28 2.32
N LEU A 157 -28.74 17.36 3.27
CA LEU A 157 -30.03 16.77 3.61
C LEU A 157 -30.49 17.34 4.95
N HIS A 158 -31.60 18.06 4.95
CA HIS A 158 -32.15 18.66 6.16
C HIS A 158 -32.85 17.60 7.04
N THR A 159 -32.58 17.65 8.34
CA THR A 159 -33.33 16.89 9.36
C THR A 159 -33.52 17.76 10.60
N MET A 160 -34.43 17.38 11.50
CA MET A 160 -34.68 18.11 12.75
C MET A 160 -33.45 18.18 13.68
N ARG A 161 -32.50 17.24 13.58
CA ARG A 161 -31.32 17.17 14.44
C ARG A 161 -30.17 18.01 13.88
N GLN A 162 -29.82 17.78 12.62
CA GLN A 162 -28.73 18.48 11.93
C GLN A 162 -28.86 18.36 10.40
N VAL A 163 -28.07 19.16 9.68
CA VAL A 163 -27.92 19.02 8.23
C VAL A 163 -26.85 17.97 7.94
N PHE A 164 -27.25 16.85 7.31
CA PHE A 164 -26.30 15.84 6.87
C PHE A 164 -25.73 16.21 5.51
N LYS A 165 -24.41 16.36 5.42
CA LYS A 165 -23.73 16.56 4.13
C LYS A 165 -23.36 15.21 3.55
N LEU A 166 -24.16 14.66 2.66
CA LEU A 166 -23.86 13.38 1.98
C LEU A 166 -22.93 13.62 0.79
N ALA A 167 -21.76 12.98 0.76
CA ALA A 167 -20.86 13.10 -0.38
C ALA A 167 -21.48 12.56 -1.68
N THR A 168 -21.41 13.34 -2.76
CA THR A 168 -21.92 12.95 -4.09
C THR A 168 -20.82 12.28 -4.90
N THR A 169 -20.65 10.96 -4.77
CA THR A 169 -19.56 10.20 -5.41
C THR A 169 -20.06 9.22 -6.49
N TRP A 170 -19.14 8.73 -7.32
CA TRP A 170 -19.46 7.63 -8.25
C TRP A 170 -19.86 6.35 -7.51
N ASP A 171 -19.29 6.08 -6.34
CA ASP A 171 -19.65 4.91 -5.54
C ASP A 171 -21.11 4.91 -5.10
N LEU A 172 -21.69 6.09 -4.85
CA LEU A 172 -23.12 6.26 -4.61
C LEU A 172 -23.96 5.94 -5.85
N MET A 173 -23.58 6.44 -7.02
CA MET A 173 -24.40 6.34 -8.25
C MET A 173 -24.23 5.02 -9.02
N LEU A 174 -23.00 4.53 -9.14
CA LEU A 174 -22.63 3.27 -9.79
C LEU A 174 -21.38 2.71 -9.13
N GLY A 175 -21.56 2.07 -7.97
CA GLY A 175 -20.48 1.40 -7.25
C GLY A 175 -19.79 0.28 -8.05
N PRO A 176 -18.65 -0.23 -7.54
CA PRO A 176 -17.78 -1.16 -8.25
C PRO A 176 -18.52 -2.42 -8.73
N ALA A 177 -19.38 -3.00 -7.89
CA ALA A 177 -20.15 -4.19 -8.23
C ALA A 177 -21.16 -3.95 -9.37
N GLY A 178 -21.74 -2.75 -9.45
CA GLY A 178 -22.61 -2.34 -10.55
C GLY A 178 -21.84 -2.16 -11.86
N CYS A 179 -20.65 -1.55 -11.80
CA CYS A 179 -19.78 -1.38 -12.95
C CYS A 179 -19.35 -2.73 -13.55
N VAL A 180 -18.88 -3.67 -12.72
CA VAL A 180 -18.47 -5.00 -13.17
C VAL A 180 -19.65 -5.89 -13.59
N PHE A 181 -20.85 -5.64 -13.04
CA PHE A 181 -22.09 -6.26 -13.52
C PHE A 181 -22.42 -5.81 -14.96
N LEU A 182 -22.31 -4.51 -15.27
CA LEU A 182 -22.51 -4.00 -16.64
C LEU A 182 -21.50 -4.59 -17.64
N ALA A 183 -20.22 -4.72 -17.24
CA ALA A 183 -19.22 -5.37 -18.06
C ALA A 183 -19.58 -6.84 -18.36
N GLY A 184 -20.04 -7.57 -17.34
CA GLY A 184 -20.58 -8.91 -17.50
C GLY A 184 -21.81 -8.96 -18.41
N ALA A 185 -22.72 -7.99 -18.29
CA ALA A 185 -23.91 -7.88 -19.11
C ALA A 185 -23.56 -7.68 -20.58
N ALA A 186 -22.54 -6.86 -20.88
CA ALA A 186 -22.01 -6.68 -22.23
C ALA A 186 -21.44 -8.00 -22.80
N ILE A 187 -20.70 -8.77 -22.00
CA ILE A 187 -20.20 -10.10 -22.41
C ILE A 187 -21.35 -11.06 -22.70
N VAL A 188 -22.39 -11.06 -21.86
CA VAL A 188 -23.62 -11.83 -22.12
C VAL A 188 -24.18 -11.44 -23.49
N LEU A 189 -24.43 -10.14 -23.74
CA LEU A 189 -24.98 -9.66 -25.02
C LEU A 189 -24.12 -10.00 -26.24
N CYS A 190 -22.80 -9.94 -26.13
CA CYS A 190 -21.88 -10.34 -27.22
C CYS A 190 -22.01 -11.82 -27.62
N ARG A 191 -22.51 -12.67 -26.71
CA ARG A 191 -22.72 -14.10 -26.97
C ARG A 191 -24.02 -14.40 -27.72
N TYR A 192 -25.00 -13.52 -27.62
CA TYR A 192 -26.29 -13.69 -28.29
C TYR A 192 -26.33 -12.95 -29.64
N ARG A 193 -27.30 -13.30 -30.49
CA ARG A 193 -27.58 -12.51 -31.69
C ARG A 193 -28.23 -11.19 -31.27
N THR A 194 -27.40 -10.18 -31.06
CA THR A 194 -27.84 -8.85 -30.62
C THR A 194 -27.94 -7.86 -31.78
N THR A 195 -28.89 -6.95 -31.66
CA THR A 195 -29.08 -5.76 -32.52
C THR A 195 -28.77 -4.51 -31.70
N TRP A 196 -28.62 -3.36 -32.36
CA TRP A 196 -28.37 -2.08 -31.69
C TRP A 196 -29.44 -1.74 -30.62
N HIS A 197 -30.70 -2.15 -30.83
CA HIS A 197 -31.79 -2.01 -29.85
C HIS A 197 -31.51 -2.73 -28.53
N HIS A 198 -30.78 -3.84 -28.54
CA HIS A 198 -30.43 -4.57 -27.31
C HIS A 198 -29.40 -3.79 -26.47
N TRP A 199 -28.47 -3.11 -27.15
CA TRP A 199 -27.50 -2.22 -26.50
C TRP A 199 -28.19 -0.95 -25.98
N LEU A 200 -29.14 -0.39 -26.72
CA LEU A 200 -30.00 0.69 -26.20
C LEU A 200 -30.82 0.23 -24.99
N ALA A 201 -31.36 -0.99 -25.02
CA ALA A 201 -32.14 -1.52 -23.90
C ALA A 201 -31.28 -1.69 -22.65
N LEU A 202 -30.02 -2.14 -22.79
CA LEU A 202 -29.06 -2.19 -21.68
C LEU A 202 -28.73 -0.78 -21.15
N ALA A 203 -28.51 0.19 -22.03
CA ALA A 203 -28.29 1.57 -21.63
C ALA A 203 -29.53 2.16 -20.92
N GLY A 204 -30.72 1.89 -21.44
CA GLY A 204 -31.99 2.34 -20.88
C GLY A 204 -32.27 1.76 -19.50
N THR A 205 -32.03 0.46 -19.28
CA THR A 205 -32.17 -0.13 -17.94
C THR A 205 -31.14 0.44 -16.96
N CYS A 206 -29.94 0.79 -17.42
CA CYS A 206 -28.93 1.44 -16.60
C CYS A 206 -29.36 2.86 -16.19
N LEU A 207 -29.81 3.67 -17.15
CA LEU A 207 -30.28 5.04 -16.91
C LEU A 207 -31.51 5.08 -15.99
N LEU A 208 -32.39 4.08 -16.08
CA LEU A 208 -33.55 3.97 -15.18
C LEU A 208 -33.17 3.46 -13.78
N TRP A 209 -32.22 2.53 -13.69
CA TRP A 209 -31.87 1.88 -12.42
C TRP A 209 -31.03 2.77 -11.52
N MET A 210 -30.09 3.55 -12.07
CA MET A 210 -29.17 4.39 -11.29
C MET A 210 -29.90 5.39 -10.36
N PRO A 211 -30.91 6.15 -10.80
CA PRO A 211 -31.66 7.03 -9.90
C PRO A 211 -32.45 6.23 -8.84
N VAL A 212 -33.03 5.10 -9.21
CA VAL A 212 -33.85 4.28 -8.29
C VAL A 212 -33.00 3.73 -7.15
N GLN A 213 -31.81 3.19 -7.44
CA GLN A 213 -30.94 2.66 -6.38
C GLN A 213 -30.46 3.76 -5.43
N VAL A 214 -30.10 4.94 -5.95
CA VAL A 214 -29.68 6.07 -5.11
C VAL A 214 -30.84 6.55 -4.24
N ALA A 215 -32.05 6.64 -4.79
CA ALA A 215 -33.25 7.00 -4.02
C ALA A 215 -33.51 6.02 -2.86
N ILE A 216 -33.38 4.70 -3.10
CA ILE A 216 -33.54 3.69 -2.05
C ILE A 216 -32.50 3.86 -0.95
N GLN A 217 -31.24 4.07 -1.30
CA GLN A 217 -30.16 4.26 -0.33
C GLN A 217 -30.33 5.55 0.50
N ILE A 218 -30.66 6.67 -0.14
CA ILE A 218 -30.91 7.95 0.55
C ILE A 218 -32.16 7.86 1.44
N ALA A 219 -33.24 7.23 0.97
CA ALA A 219 -34.43 7.02 1.78
C ALA A 219 -34.13 6.18 3.02
N TRP A 220 -33.30 5.13 2.89
CA TRP A 220 -32.88 4.33 4.04
C TRP A 220 -31.98 5.11 5.01
N LEU A 221 -31.02 5.89 4.49
CA LEU A 221 -30.20 6.80 5.30
C LEU A 221 -31.08 7.75 6.13
N MET A 222 -32.06 8.40 5.51
CA MET A 222 -32.98 9.31 6.19
C MET A 222 -33.88 8.59 7.19
N GLN A 223 -34.37 7.39 6.85
CA GLN A 223 -35.13 6.59 7.79
C GLN A 223 -34.31 6.23 9.04
N ARG A 224 -33.01 5.91 8.89
CA ARG A 224 -32.11 5.69 10.03
C ARG A 224 -31.91 6.98 10.82
N ALA A 225 -31.66 8.09 10.12
CA ALA A 225 -31.43 9.41 10.74
C ALA A 225 -32.56 9.81 11.68
N LEU A 226 -33.79 9.60 11.23
CA LEU A 226 -35.01 9.95 11.96
C LEU A 226 -35.34 8.97 13.10
N ARG A 227 -34.71 7.79 13.14
CA ARG A 227 -34.95 6.76 14.16
C ARG A 227 -33.84 6.65 15.21
N THR A 228 -32.64 7.13 14.92
CA THR A 228 -31.55 7.23 15.90
C THR A 228 -31.96 8.20 17.01
N GLY A 229 -31.75 7.84 18.27
CA GLY A 229 -32.05 8.70 19.41
C GLY A 229 -31.32 10.04 19.30
N TYR A 230 -31.87 11.09 19.91
CA TYR A 230 -31.30 12.43 19.80
C TYR A 230 -29.86 12.50 20.34
N ASP A 231 -29.57 11.75 21.41
CA ASP A 231 -28.25 11.70 22.05
C ASP A 231 -27.34 10.57 21.54
N ASP A 232 -27.86 9.67 20.69
CA ASP A 232 -27.09 8.54 20.18
C ASP A 232 -26.11 8.97 19.08
N PRO A 233 -24.92 8.33 18.97
CA PRO A 233 -23.98 8.57 17.89
C PRO A 233 -24.57 8.19 16.54
N VAL A 234 -24.31 9.02 15.53
CA VAL A 234 -24.95 8.92 14.22
C VAL A 234 -24.05 8.15 13.25
N VAL A 235 -24.07 6.82 13.36
CA VAL A 235 -23.29 5.88 12.51
C VAL A 235 -24.10 5.51 11.25
N MET A 236 -23.88 6.26 10.18
CA MET A 236 -24.86 6.34 9.09
C MET A 236 -24.45 5.67 7.80
N MET A 237 -23.16 5.57 7.55
CA MET A 237 -22.64 5.14 6.26
C MET A 237 -22.63 3.61 6.10
N ALA A 238 -22.65 2.84 7.21
CA ALA A 238 -22.73 1.36 7.25
C ALA A 238 -23.57 0.69 6.13
N PRO A 239 -24.77 1.17 5.75
CA PRO A 239 -25.60 0.54 4.73
C PRO A 239 -25.11 0.75 3.28
N PHE A 240 -24.36 1.83 3.00
CA PHE A 240 -23.89 2.16 1.65
C PHE A 240 -22.79 1.22 1.17
N TRP A 241 -21.96 0.75 2.10
CA TRP A 241 -20.88 -0.20 1.84
C TRP A 241 -21.22 -1.65 2.23
N ASN A 242 -22.42 -1.92 2.75
CA ASN A 242 -22.80 -3.28 3.15
C ASN A 242 -22.97 -4.20 1.91
N PRO A 243 -22.18 -5.30 1.79
CA PRO A 243 -22.22 -6.17 0.62
C PRO A 243 -23.58 -6.81 0.34
N TRP A 244 -24.40 -7.07 1.37
CA TRP A 244 -25.72 -7.68 1.23
C TRP A 244 -26.74 -6.73 0.62
N VAL A 245 -26.63 -5.45 0.95
CA VAL A 245 -27.46 -4.39 0.38
C VAL A 245 -27.17 -4.27 -1.11
N VAL A 246 -25.88 -4.19 -1.46
CA VAL A 246 -25.45 -4.08 -2.86
C VAL A 246 -25.86 -5.33 -3.64
N LEU A 247 -25.71 -6.54 -3.09
CA LEU A 247 -26.19 -7.77 -3.72
C LEU A 247 -27.71 -7.75 -3.96
N SER A 248 -28.49 -7.25 -2.99
CA SER A 248 -29.95 -7.14 -3.11
C SER A 248 -30.36 -6.17 -4.22
N LEU A 249 -29.69 -5.02 -4.29
CA LEU A 249 -29.90 -4.04 -5.37
C LEU A 249 -29.53 -4.62 -6.74
N LEU A 250 -28.40 -5.33 -6.85
CA LEU A 250 -28.03 -6.02 -8.10
C LEU A 250 -29.02 -7.13 -8.49
N ALA A 251 -29.57 -7.85 -7.52
CA ALA A 251 -30.58 -8.87 -7.79
C ALA A 251 -31.87 -8.25 -8.37
N LEU A 252 -32.31 -7.10 -7.85
CA LEU A 252 -33.45 -6.35 -8.40
C LEU A 252 -33.15 -5.87 -9.84
N TRP A 253 -31.92 -5.40 -10.09
CA TRP A 253 -31.52 -5.02 -11.44
C TRP A 253 -31.50 -6.22 -12.40
N ALA A 254 -31.06 -7.40 -11.95
CA ALA A 254 -31.10 -8.61 -12.74
C ALA A 254 -32.53 -9.08 -13.06
N VAL A 255 -33.50 -8.84 -12.17
CA VAL A 255 -34.93 -9.07 -12.45
C VAL A 255 -35.39 -8.17 -13.60
N LEU A 256 -35.02 -6.88 -13.58
CA LEU A 256 -35.31 -5.96 -14.68
C LEU A 256 -34.68 -6.45 -16.01
N MET A 257 -33.42 -6.88 -15.99
CA MET A 257 -32.74 -7.45 -17.18
C MET A 257 -33.45 -8.70 -17.70
N CYS A 258 -33.92 -9.57 -16.80
CA CYS A 258 -34.71 -10.75 -17.19
C CYS A 258 -36.04 -10.37 -17.86
N GLY A 259 -36.64 -9.25 -17.45
CA GLY A 259 -37.85 -8.69 -18.03
C GLY A 259 -37.65 -8.18 -19.45
N VAL A 260 -36.55 -7.48 -19.67
CA VAL A 260 -36.22 -6.81 -20.95
C VAL A 260 -35.70 -7.79 -22.01
N PHE A 261 -34.90 -8.78 -21.62
CA PHE A 261 -34.17 -9.61 -22.59
C PHE A 261 -34.80 -10.97 -22.91
N LYS A 262 -36.12 -11.18 -22.72
CA LYS A 262 -36.78 -12.51 -22.70
C LYS A 262 -36.55 -13.44 -23.92
N GLU A 263 -36.23 -12.92 -25.11
CA GLU A 263 -36.27 -13.67 -26.38
C GLU A 263 -35.00 -13.52 -27.26
N ILE A 264 -33.78 -13.63 -26.70
CA ILE A 264 -32.56 -13.58 -27.53
C ILE A 264 -32.04 -14.99 -27.86
N THR A 265 -31.86 -15.28 -29.14
CA THR A 265 -31.25 -16.53 -29.63
C THR A 265 -29.72 -16.51 -29.47
N ILE A 266 -29.16 -17.62 -28.99
CA ILE A 266 -27.70 -17.80 -28.87
C ILE A 266 -27.09 -17.73 -30.27
N ARG A 267 -25.97 -17.03 -30.42
CA ARG A 267 -25.23 -17.03 -31.68
C ARG A 267 -24.66 -18.44 -31.89
N ASP A 268 -25.02 -19.09 -32.99
CA ASP A 268 -24.38 -20.35 -33.42
C ASP A 268 -22.89 -20.11 -33.67
N THR A 269 -22.09 -20.35 -32.63
CA THR A 269 -20.65 -20.52 -32.73
C THR A 269 -20.41 -22.02 -32.74
N GLY A 270 -20.75 -22.69 -33.85
CA GLY A 270 -20.37 -24.09 -34.04
C GLY A 270 -18.86 -24.24 -33.81
N PRO A 271 -18.39 -25.36 -33.24
CA PRO A 271 -16.96 -25.60 -33.07
C PRO A 271 -16.32 -25.73 -34.45
N ARG A 272 -15.77 -24.63 -34.99
CA ARG A 272 -14.81 -24.70 -36.08
C ARG A 272 -13.45 -24.98 -35.48
N LEU A 273 -13.18 -26.25 -35.16
CA LEU A 273 -11.84 -26.66 -34.78
C LEU A 273 -11.39 -27.88 -35.58
N ALA A 274 -10.65 -27.58 -36.64
CA ALA A 274 -9.43 -28.28 -37.01
C ALA A 274 -8.58 -27.32 -37.85
N GLY A 275 -7.40 -26.91 -37.35
CA GLY A 275 -6.36 -26.29 -38.19
C GLY A 275 -6.12 -24.77 -38.10
N SER A 276 -6.67 -24.03 -37.13
CA SER A 276 -6.27 -22.62 -36.98
C SER A 276 -4.78 -22.51 -36.62
N PRO A 277 -3.96 -21.81 -37.44
CA PRO A 277 -2.51 -21.76 -37.25
C PRO A 277 -2.15 -21.09 -35.91
N MET A 278 -1.00 -21.44 -35.34
CA MET A 278 -0.47 -20.83 -34.11
C MET A 278 -0.06 -19.36 -34.30
N LYS A 279 0.31 -18.97 -35.52
CA LYS A 279 0.78 -17.63 -35.87
C LYS A 279 -0.13 -16.49 -35.38
N PRO A 280 -1.45 -16.46 -35.67
CA PRO A 280 -2.34 -15.42 -35.16
C PRO A 280 -2.38 -15.33 -33.63
N MET A 281 -2.31 -16.46 -32.92
CA MET A 281 -2.32 -16.49 -31.45
C MET A 281 -1.05 -15.88 -30.85
N VAL A 282 0.11 -16.20 -31.44
CA VAL A 282 1.39 -15.60 -31.03
C VAL A 282 1.40 -14.09 -31.33
N CYS A 283 0.85 -13.67 -32.48
CA CYS A 283 0.71 -12.25 -32.79
C CYS A 283 -0.19 -11.54 -31.78
N LEU A 284 -1.30 -12.16 -31.38
CA LEU A 284 -2.19 -11.62 -30.34
C LEU A 284 -1.47 -11.46 -29.00
N ALA A 285 -0.72 -12.47 -28.55
CA ALA A 285 0.08 -12.37 -27.34
C ALA A 285 1.11 -11.24 -27.42
N GLY A 286 1.80 -11.09 -28.56
CA GLY A 286 2.74 -9.98 -28.79
C GLY A 286 2.08 -8.60 -28.76
N VAL A 287 0.89 -8.46 -29.36
CA VAL A 287 0.09 -7.22 -29.28
C VAL A 287 -0.26 -6.89 -27.85
N VAL A 288 -0.77 -7.86 -27.09
CA VAL A 288 -1.15 -7.66 -25.69
C VAL A 288 0.08 -7.31 -24.85
N ALA A 289 1.21 -7.98 -25.06
CA ALA A 289 2.47 -7.66 -24.39
C ALA A 289 2.92 -6.21 -24.64
N LEU A 290 2.84 -5.72 -25.90
CA LEU A 290 3.16 -4.33 -26.24
C LEU A 290 2.20 -3.34 -25.59
N LEU A 291 0.90 -3.65 -25.57
CA LEU A 291 -0.10 -2.78 -24.91
C LEU A 291 0.14 -2.72 -23.41
N THR A 292 0.35 -3.86 -22.74
CA THR A 292 0.66 -3.92 -21.31
C THR A 292 1.95 -3.18 -20.99
N LEU A 293 3.01 -3.37 -21.80
CA LEU A 293 4.26 -2.66 -21.68
C LEU A 293 4.06 -1.14 -21.81
N GLY A 294 3.37 -0.69 -22.86
CA GLY A 294 3.12 0.73 -23.11
C GLY A 294 2.25 1.42 -22.05
N LEU A 295 1.36 0.68 -21.39
CA LEU A 295 0.50 1.18 -20.31
C LEU A 295 1.23 1.28 -18.96
N LEU A 296 2.06 0.28 -18.63
CA LEU A 296 2.64 0.16 -17.28
C LEU A 296 4.05 0.73 -17.17
N TRP A 297 4.82 0.77 -18.26
CA TRP A 297 6.21 1.21 -18.25
C TRP A 297 6.36 2.70 -17.94
N ASP A 298 7.07 3.01 -16.87
CA ASP A 298 7.50 4.36 -16.50
C ASP A 298 9.01 4.51 -16.75
N PRO A 299 9.45 5.07 -17.89
CA PRO A 299 10.87 5.18 -18.21
C PRO A 299 11.59 6.16 -17.27
N ALA A 300 12.53 5.65 -16.46
CA ALA A 300 13.28 6.47 -15.51
C ALA A 300 14.11 7.55 -16.21
N GLY A 301 14.73 7.27 -17.36
CA GLY A 301 15.56 8.23 -18.09
C GLY A 301 17.02 8.21 -17.63
N SER A 302 17.73 9.34 -17.69
CA SER A 302 19.15 9.40 -17.32
C SER A 302 19.32 9.92 -15.90
N ARG A 303 20.09 9.22 -15.07
CA ARG A 303 20.45 9.63 -13.70
C ARG A 303 21.23 10.96 -13.71
N LYS A 304 21.05 11.79 -12.69
CA LYS A 304 21.80 13.04 -12.44
C LYS A 304 22.87 12.82 -11.36
N ALA A 305 23.55 13.88 -10.92
CA ALA A 305 24.66 13.78 -9.96
C ALA A 305 24.17 13.41 -8.55
N GLY A 306 22.97 13.85 -8.17
CA GLY A 306 22.39 13.57 -6.86
C GLY A 306 22.62 14.67 -5.84
N HIS A 307 22.61 15.94 -6.26
CA HIS A 307 22.58 17.09 -5.35
C HIS A 307 21.13 17.37 -4.93
N ILE A 308 20.79 17.06 -3.69
CA ILE A 308 19.42 17.12 -3.16
C ILE A 308 19.35 18.18 -2.07
N TRP A 309 18.48 19.16 -2.23
CA TRP A 309 18.33 20.26 -1.28
C TRP A 309 16.96 20.19 -0.61
N ILE A 310 16.94 20.33 0.72
CA ILE A 310 15.70 20.42 1.50
C ILE A 310 15.46 21.88 1.86
N ASP A 311 14.25 22.36 1.60
CA ASP A 311 13.83 23.71 1.98
C ASP A 311 13.56 23.79 3.49
N GLU A 312 14.39 24.57 4.18
CA GLU A 312 14.26 24.93 5.59
C GLU A 312 13.94 26.43 5.77
N HIS A 313 13.89 27.22 4.69
CA HIS A 313 13.53 28.63 4.76
C HIS A 313 12.03 28.79 5.03
N HIS A 314 11.21 28.01 4.33
CA HIS A 314 9.75 28.13 4.40
C HIS A 314 9.08 27.19 5.40
N SER A 315 9.82 26.32 6.09
CA SER A 315 9.27 25.40 7.11
C SER A 315 9.98 25.52 8.45
N THR A 316 9.18 25.68 9.50
CA THR A 316 9.59 25.54 10.90
C THR A 316 9.09 24.23 11.52
N TRP A 317 8.35 23.41 10.76
CA TRP A 317 7.84 22.11 11.19
C TRP A 317 8.70 20.99 10.62
N GLU A 318 8.93 19.94 11.43
CA GLU A 318 9.78 18.79 11.08
C GLU A 318 11.17 19.24 10.54
N PRO A 319 11.94 20.06 11.27
CA PRO A 319 13.21 20.58 10.78
C PRO A 319 14.25 19.47 10.62
N THR A 320 15.27 19.69 9.79
CA THR A 320 16.42 18.78 9.66
C THR A 320 17.67 19.27 10.38
N GLN A 321 17.67 20.49 10.94
CA GLN A 321 18.87 21.18 11.40
C GLN A 321 19.39 20.68 12.75
N THR A 322 18.48 20.45 13.71
CA THR A 322 18.86 19.98 15.05
C THR A 322 19.03 18.47 15.02
N PRO A 323 20.21 17.93 15.42
CA PRO A 323 20.46 16.50 15.39
C PRO A 323 19.57 15.76 16.40
N PHE A 324 19.19 14.53 16.06
CA PHE A 324 18.53 13.63 17.00
C PHE A 324 19.60 12.89 17.80
N ASP A 325 20.10 13.51 18.87
CA ASP A 325 21.27 13.03 19.62
C ASP A 325 20.93 12.56 21.04
N THR A 326 21.93 12.38 21.90
CA THR A 326 21.73 11.93 23.28
C THR A 326 21.36 13.03 24.26
N GLU A 327 21.21 14.29 23.81
CA GLU A 327 20.97 15.43 24.70
C GLU A 327 19.61 16.10 24.50
N TRP A 328 19.00 15.97 23.31
CA TRP A 328 17.73 16.63 23.01
C TRP A 328 16.54 15.66 23.02
N TYR A 329 15.66 15.78 24.02
CA TYR A 329 14.48 14.94 24.21
C TYR A 329 13.16 15.73 24.09
N GLY A 330 12.04 15.01 24.10
CA GLY A 330 10.70 15.59 24.01
C GLY A 330 10.09 15.45 22.63
N HIS A 331 8.84 15.90 22.52
CA HIS A 331 8.02 15.86 21.30
C HIS A 331 8.77 16.37 20.06
N ASP A 332 9.38 17.55 20.14
CA ASP A 332 10.06 18.19 19.01
C ASP A 332 11.29 17.41 18.52
N SER A 333 11.95 16.65 19.41
CA SER A 333 13.06 15.77 19.00
C SER A 333 12.58 14.62 18.12
N GLY A 334 11.36 14.14 18.37
CA GLY A 334 10.72 13.11 17.57
C GLY A 334 10.20 13.66 16.24
N TYR A 335 9.46 14.77 16.26
CA TYR A 335 8.89 15.45 15.08
C TYR A 335 9.94 16.31 14.36
N ASN A 336 10.99 15.63 13.89
CA ASN A 336 12.17 16.20 13.23
C ASN A 336 12.68 15.19 12.18
N TYR A 337 13.33 15.67 11.12
CA TYR A 337 13.79 14.88 9.96
C TYR A 337 15.32 14.66 9.91
N ALA A 338 16.05 14.93 10.99
CA ALA A 338 17.50 14.83 11.04
C ALA A 338 18.00 13.42 10.68
N CYS A 339 17.39 12.36 11.22
CA CYS A 339 17.84 11.01 10.93
C CYS A 339 17.65 10.64 9.44
N VAL A 340 16.54 11.04 8.82
CA VAL A 340 16.32 10.76 7.39
C VAL A 340 17.22 11.62 6.50
N TYR A 341 17.52 12.87 6.91
CA TYR A 341 18.50 13.72 6.23
C TYR A 341 19.89 13.09 6.27
N ASP A 342 20.36 12.71 7.46
CA ASP A 342 21.69 12.12 7.66
C ASP A 342 21.81 10.80 6.91
N TYR A 343 20.78 9.95 6.98
CA TYR A 343 20.70 8.72 6.21
C TYR A 343 20.79 8.96 4.70
N ALA A 344 19.99 9.89 4.15
CA ALA A 344 20.03 10.23 2.73
C ALA A 344 21.39 10.80 2.29
N ASN A 345 22.11 11.48 3.19
CA ASN A 345 23.45 12.00 2.93
C ASN A 345 24.52 10.91 2.74
N HIS A 346 24.24 9.66 3.11
CA HIS A 346 25.08 8.52 2.74
C HIS A 346 24.92 8.09 1.28
N PHE A 347 23.87 8.52 0.58
CA PHE A 347 23.55 8.10 -0.80
C PHE A 347 23.60 9.26 -1.80
N TYR A 348 23.38 10.48 -1.31
CA TYR A 348 23.33 11.71 -2.10
C TYR A 348 24.18 12.81 -1.49
N SER A 349 24.38 13.90 -2.23
CA SER A 349 24.93 15.14 -1.70
C SER A 349 23.77 15.98 -1.19
N MET A 350 23.55 15.98 0.12
CA MET A 350 22.45 16.71 0.75
C MET A 350 22.86 18.15 1.10
N ASP A 351 21.95 19.10 0.93
CA ASP A 351 22.10 20.48 1.40
C ASP A 351 20.78 21.01 1.96
N ARG A 352 20.83 22.13 2.68
CA ARG A 352 19.67 22.83 3.23
C ARG A 352 19.56 24.20 2.60
N LEU A 353 18.37 24.54 2.14
CA LEU A 353 18.07 25.87 1.64
C LEU A 353 17.46 26.70 2.77
N ASP A 354 18.16 27.75 3.19
CA ASP A 354 17.80 28.63 4.32
C ASP A 354 17.43 30.06 3.89
N ARG A 355 17.32 30.29 2.58
CA ARG A 355 17.07 31.59 1.95
C ARG A 355 15.98 31.50 0.89
N VAL A 356 15.43 32.67 0.56
CA VAL A 356 14.46 32.89 -0.53
C VAL A 356 14.97 32.31 -1.85
N ILE A 357 14.07 31.70 -2.64
CA ILE A 357 14.39 31.09 -3.94
C ILE A 357 14.39 32.14 -5.05
N ASP A 358 15.56 32.56 -5.50
CA ASP A 358 15.73 33.40 -6.69
C ASP A 358 16.20 32.61 -7.93
N SER A 359 16.34 33.29 -9.07
CA SER A 359 16.67 32.67 -10.36
C SER A 359 17.96 31.85 -10.38
N ASN A 360 18.92 32.15 -9.50
CA ASN A 360 20.21 31.48 -9.44
C ASN A 360 20.32 30.52 -8.27
N THR A 361 19.43 30.63 -7.28
CA THR A 361 19.46 29.85 -6.04
C THR A 361 19.58 28.36 -6.34
N LEU A 362 18.71 27.81 -7.19
CA LEU A 362 18.68 26.36 -7.51
C LEU A 362 19.72 25.91 -8.56
N THR A 363 20.75 26.72 -8.82
CA THR A 363 21.84 26.34 -9.75
C THR A 363 22.67 25.21 -9.13
N GLY A 364 22.82 24.10 -9.85
CA GLY A 364 23.54 22.92 -9.36
C GLY A 364 22.70 21.98 -8.50
N CYS A 365 21.50 22.38 -8.10
CA CYS A 365 20.52 21.50 -7.49
C CYS A 365 19.99 20.49 -8.53
N ASP A 366 19.91 19.21 -8.17
CA ASP A 366 19.24 18.19 -8.98
C ASP A 366 17.81 17.94 -8.48
N VAL A 367 17.61 17.89 -7.17
CA VAL A 367 16.30 17.64 -6.56
C VAL A 367 16.04 18.66 -5.43
N LEU A 368 14.91 19.35 -5.49
CA LEU A 368 14.41 20.19 -4.41
C LEU A 368 13.33 19.42 -3.64
N VAL A 369 13.44 19.39 -2.32
CA VAL A 369 12.45 18.83 -1.40
C VAL A 369 11.78 19.97 -0.66
N VAL A 370 10.46 20.10 -0.85
CA VAL A 370 9.60 21.02 -0.10
C VAL A 370 8.74 20.18 0.83
N LYS A 371 8.99 20.29 2.15
CA LYS A 371 8.27 19.57 3.19
C LYS A 371 7.42 20.54 4.02
N VAL A 372 6.13 20.23 4.19
CA VAL A 372 5.24 20.85 5.20
C VAL A 372 5.51 22.34 5.48
N PRO A 373 5.49 23.21 4.45
CA PRO A 373 5.89 24.62 4.60
C PRO A 373 4.97 25.33 5.59
N THR A 374 5.52 26.09 6.54
CA THR A 374 4.76 26.88 7.52
C THR A 374 4.68 28.36 7.15
N SER A 375 5.27 28.75 6.01
CA SER A 375 5.15 30.07 5.41
C SER A 375 4.91 30.00 3.91
N ARG A 376 4.39 31.08 3.34
CA ARG A 376 3.95 31.13 1.94
C ARG A 376 5.09 31.49 0.99
N TYR A 377 5.19 30.77 -0.12
CA TYR A 377 6.06 31.14 -1.26
C TYR A 377 5.48 32.33 -2.04
N SER A 378 6.35 33.23 -2.47
CA SER A 378 6.00 34.30 -3.39
C SER A 378 5.73 33.77 -4.81
N PRO A 379 4.97 34.50 -5.63
CA PRO A 379 4.74 34.13 -7.03
C PRO A 379 6.03 33.95 -7.84
N ASP A 380 7.07 34.75 -7.54
CA ASP A 380 8.36 34.68 -8.23
C ASP A 380 9.12 33.38 -7.88
N GLU A 381 9.15 33.00 -6.61
CA GLU A 381 9.73 31.73 -6.15
C GLU A 381 9.04 30.53 -6.84
N ILE A 382 7.71 30.53 -6.89
CA ILE A 382 6.93 29.48 -7.56
C ILE A 382 7.30 29.40 -9.05
N GLN A 383 7.51 30.54 -9.70
CA GLN A 383 7.92 30.59 -11.11
C GLN A 383 9.36 30.09 -11.32
N VAL A 384 10.27 30.34 -10.37
CA VAL A 384 11.62 29.76 -10.36
C VAL A 384 11.55 28.25 -10.20
N ILE A 385 10.82 27.73 -9.20
CA ILE A 385 10.62 26.28 -8.97
C ILE A 385 10.06 25.61 -10.23
N ARG A 386 9.04 26.21 -10.84
CA ARG A 386 8.46 25.73 -12.10
C ARG A 386 9.51 25.66 -13.22
N SER A 387 10.34 26.68 -13.34
CA SER A 387 11.38 26.78 -14.36
C SER A 387 12.48 25.73 -14.14
N PHE A 388 12.88 25.53 -12.88
CA PHE A 388 13.81 24.48 -12.45
C PHE A 388 13.32 23.09 -12.87
N VAL A 389 12.08 22.72 -12.54
CA VAL A 389 11.49 21.43 -12.95
C VAL A 389 11.43 21.33 -14.48
N LYS A 390 10.98 22.38 -15.17
CA LYS A 390 10.91 22.38 -16.65
C LYS A 390 12.27 22.09 -17.30
N GLN A 391 13.36 22.55 -16.69
CA GLN A 391 14.74 22.41 -17.18
C GLN A 391 15.41 21.08 -16.82
N GLY A 392 14.82 20.27 -15.94
CA GLY A 392 15.36 18.95 -15.57
C GLY A 392 15.41 18.67 -14.08
N GLY A 393 15.06 19.65 -13.24
CA GLY A 393 14.97 19.48 -11.79
C GLY A 393 13.93 18.45 -11.38
N GLY A 394 14.21 17.75 -10.29
CA GLY A 394 13.25 16.93 -9.56
C GLY A 394 12.63 17.76 -8.43
N LEU A 395 11.32 17.66 -8.22
CA LEU A 395 10.64 18.32 -7.09
C LEU A 395 9.91 17.27 -6.26
N LEU A 396 10.29 17.13 -5.00
CA LEU A 396 9.56 16.35 -4.00
C LEU A 396 8.70 17.30 -3.17
N LEU A 397 7.42 16.99 -3.04
CA LEU A 397 6.47 17.71 -2.21
C LEU A 397 5.91 16.75 -1.16
N ILE A 398 6.10 17.06 0.12
CA ILE A 398 5.62 16.26 1.24
C ILE A 398 4.58 17.07 2.00
N GLY A 399 3.33 16.58 2.00
CA GLY A 399 2.18 17.20 2.66
C GLY A 399 1.73 16.44 3.91
N GLU A 400 0.74 17.00 4.60
CA GLU A 400 0.09 16.42 5.78
C GLU A 400 -1.44 16.55 5.68
N HIS A 401 -2.18 16.05 6.67
CA HIS A 401 -3.60 15.71 6.59
C HIS A 401 -4.60 16.74 7.13
N THR A 402 -4.14 17.79 7.81
CA THR A 402 -5.03 18.73 8.53
C THR A 402 -5.02 20.17 8.03
N ASN A 403 -4.03 20.52 7.20
CA ASN A 403 -3.65 21.90 6.89
C ASN A 403 -3.27 22.70 8.16
N VAL A 404 -2.71 22.04 9.18
CA VAL A 404 -2.17 22.71 10.37
C VAL A 404 -1.07 23.69 9.93
N PHE A 405 -1.03 24.88 10.52
CA PHE A 405 -0.15 26.00 10.11
C PHE A 405 -0.32 26.46 8.64
N ASN A 406 -1.43 26.11 7.98
CA ASN A 406 -1.68 26.36 6.55
C ASN A 406 -0.71 25.63 5.60
N THR A 407 -0.09 24.53 6.04
CA THR A 407 0.92 23.80 5.25
C THR A 407 0.38 23.32 3.91
N GLY A 408 -0.79 22.67 3.91
CA GLY A 408 -1.48 22.25 2.69
C GLY A 408 -1.82 23.43 1.77
N THR A 409 -2.18 24.59 2.33
CA THR A 409 -2.49 25.81 1.57
C THR A 409 -1.25 26.35 0.84
N TYR A 410 -0.11 26.48 1.52
CA TYR A 410 1.12 26.99 0.93
C TYR A 410 1.72 26.01 -0.07
N LEU A 411 1.69 24.73 0.24
CA LEU A 411 2.14 23.67 -0.66
C LEU A 411 1.26 23.61 -1.92
N ASN A 412 -0.04 23.89 -1.77
CA ASN A 412 -0.96 23.96 -2.90
C ASN A 412 -0.76 25.16 -3.83
N ASP A 413 -0.09 26.23 -3.39
CA ASP A 413 0.28 27.32 -4.30
C ASP A 413 1.34 26.87 -5.33
N ILE A 414 2.21 25.93 -4.95
CA ILE A 414 3.15 25.28 -5.87
C ILE A 414 2.41 24.25 -6.75
N THR A 415 1.63 23.34 -6.16
CA THR A 415 1.02 22.20 -6.89
C THR A 415 0.01 22.63 -7.96
N LYS A 416 -0.68 23.76 -7.79
CA LYS A 416 -1.60 24.34 -8.80
C LYS A 416 -0.91 24.55 -10.16
N THR A 417 0.36 24.97 -10.16
CA THR A 417 1.19 25.09 -11.37
C THR A 417 1.36 23.74 -12.08
N PHE A 418 1.26 22.66 -11.32
CA PHE A 418 1.32 21.29 -11.78
C PHE A 418 -0.04 20.58 -11.92
N GLY A 419 -1.16 21.28 -11.67
CA GLY A 419 -2.51 20.85 -11.98
C GLY A 419 -3.12 19.81 -11.05
N PHE A 420 -2.55 19.59 -9.87
CA PHE A 420 -3.07 18.72 -8.80
C PHE A 420 -3.04 19.48 -7.47
N ARG A 421 -3.63 18.93 -6.40
CA ARG A 421 -3.60 19.51 -5.05
C ARG A 421 -3.67 18.43 -3.95
N PHE A 422 -3.14 18.74 -2.77
CA PHE A 422 -3.40 18.01 -1.53
C PHE A 422 -4.77 18.43 -1.00
N ARG A 423 -5.50 17.48 -0.43
CA ARG A 423 -6.79 17.73 0.22
C ARG A 423 -6.62 17.79 1.73
N ASP A 424 -7.52 18.53 2.37
CA ASP A 424 -7.52 18.69 3.83
C ASP A 424 -8.42 17.60 4.44
N ASP A 425 -7.99 16.35 4.29
CA ASP A 425 -8.66 15.17 4.81
C ASP A 425 -7.69 14.16 5.44
N CYS A 426 -8.19 13.40 6.41
CA CYS A 426 -7.51 12.29 7.04
C CYS A 426 -8.05 10.98 6.44
N LEU A 427 -7.15 10.15 5.92
CA LEU A 427 -7.49 8.82 5.43
C LEU A 427 -7.36 7.79 6.54
N PHE A 428 -8.43 7.04 6.76
CA PHE A 428 -8.47 5.91 7.68
C PHE A 428 -8.89 4.66 6.94
N ASP A 429 -8.36 3.52 7.35
CA ASP A 429 -8.98 2.25 7.02
C ASP A 429 -10.41 2.19 7.60
N ILE A 430 -11.32 1.56 6.86
CA ILE A 430 -12.74 1.47 7.23
C ILE A 430 -12.94 0.57 8.46
N ASP A 431 -12.26 -0.58 8.51
CA ASP A 431 -12.47 -1.59 9.54
C ASP A 431 -11.45 -1.46 10.70
N THR A 432 -10.21 -1.10 10.39
CA THR A 432 -9.10 -0.97 11.36
C THR A 432 -8.45 0.41 11.31
N PRO A 433 -9.09 1.44 11.89
CA PRO A 433 -8.50 2.79 11.99
C PRO A 433 -7.02 2.76 12.37
N PHE A 434 -6.21 3.61 11.71
CA PHE A 434 -4.75 3.74 11.90
C PHE A 434 -3.89 2.58 11.38
N ASP A 435 -4.47 1.46 10.97
CA ASP A 435 -3.76 0.33 10.37
C ASP A 435 -3.82 0.37 8.84
N GLN A 436 -3.20 1.39 8.25
CA GLN A 436 -3.22 1.61 6.80
C GLN A 436 -1.93 1.10 6.13
N ASP A 437 -1.97 -0.09 5.53
CA ASP A 437 -0.85 -0.65 4.74
C ASP A 437 -0.74 0.00 3.36
N VAL A 438 0.48 0.10 2.83
CA VAL A 438 0.74 0.48 1.45
C VAL A 438 0.59 -0.74 0.55
N PRO A 439 -0.32 -0.72 -0.44
CA PRO A 439 -0.50 -1.85 -1.32
C PRO A 439 0.75 -2.10 -2.18
N VAL A 440 1.31 -3.30 -2.08
CA VAL A 440 2.41 -3.74 -2.94
C VAL A 440 1.86 -4.18 -4.30
N SER A 441 2.04 -3.33 -5.31
CA SER A 441 1.69 -3.69 -6.68
C SER A 441 2.64 -4.75 -7.24
N SER A 442 2.10 -5.74 -7.96
CA SER A 442 2.93 -6.75 -8.63
C SER A 442 3.77 -6.19 -9.78
N VAL A 443 3.40 -5.02 -10.32
CA VAL A 443 4.20 -4.25 -11.27
C VAL A 443 4.34 -2.83 -10.71
N PRO A 444 5.23 -2.65 -9.72
CA PRO A 444 5.33 -1.38 -9.01
C PRO A 444 5.88 -0.29 -9.90
N HIS A 445 5.46 0.94 -9.63
CA HIS A 445 6.14 2.12 -10.15
C HIS A 445 7.59 2.15 -9.64
N PRO A 446 8.58 2.63 -10.41
CA PRO A 446 9.99 2.59 -10.00
C PRO A 446 10.27 3.14 -8.59
N MET A 447 9.58 4.21 -8.17
CA MET A 447 9.70 4.80 -6.82
C MET A 447 9.44 3.82 -5.67
N VAL A 448 8.60 2.81 -5.87
CA VAL A 448 8.13 1.91 -4.80
C VAL A 448 8.50 0.44 -5.04
N GLN A 449 9.36 0.16 -6.02
CA GLN A 449 9.68 -1.22 -6.42
C GLN A 449 10.52 -1.99 -5.39
N HIS A 450 11.18 -1.27 -4.47
CA HIS A 450 11.99 -1.81 -3.40
C HIS A 450 11.40 -1.54 -2.01
N VAL A 451 10.17 -1.02 -1.96
CA VAL A 451 9.48 -0.73 -0.70
C VAL A 451 8.81 -2.02 -0.22
N PRO A 452 9.21 -2.60 0.93
CA PRO A 452 8.45 -3.66 1.58
C PRO A 452 7.07 -3.15 2.06
N SER A 453 6.25 -4.03 2.64
CA SER A 453 5.01 -3.58 3.30
C SER A 453 5.35 -2.52 4.36
N MET A 454 4.59 -1.43 4.35
CA MET A 454 4.79 -0.27 5.20
C MET A 454 3.44 0.29 5.61
N TYR A 455 3.38 0.85 6.81
CA TYR A 455 2.16 1.49 7.30
C TYR A 455 2.30 3.01 7.25
N TYR A 456 1.24 3.67 6.79
CA TYR A 456 1.07 5.10 6.99
C TYR A 456 0.86 5.40 8.49
N ALA A 457 1.14 6.63 8.89
CA ALA A 457 0.65 7.15 10.15
C ALA A 457 -0.78 7.63 9.93
N VAL A 458 -0.92 8.77 9.25
CA VAL A 458 -2.19 9.32 8.77
C VAL A 458 -1.88 10.18 7.56
N SER A 459 -2.41 9.78 6.41
CA SER A 459 -2.19 10.48 5.15
C SER A 459 -3.40 11.32 4.75
N CYS A 460 -3.20 12.33 3.90
CA CYS A 460 -4.30 12.89 3.10
C CYS A 460 -4.42 12.24 1.73
N SER A 461 -5.52 12.56 1.04
CA SER A 461 -5.68 12.27 -0.37
C SER A 461 -5.17 13.40 -1.27
N ILE A 462 -4.65 13.01 -2.43
CA ILE A 462 -4.23 13.92 -3.49
C ILE A 462 -5.33 13.96 -4.55
N ASP A 463 -5.83 15.16 -4.86
CA ASP A 463 -6.74 15.43 -5.97
C ASP A 463 -5.90 15.70 -7.24
N PRO A 464 -5.88 14.77 -8.22
CA PRO A 464 -5.06 14.91 -9.41
C PRO A 464 -5.54 16.02 -10.35
N GLY A 465 -6.77 16.52 -10.17
CA GLY A 465 -7.37 17.54 -11.02
C GLY A 465 -7.23 17.24 -12.52
N MET A 466 -6.65 18.18 -13.25
CA MET A 466 -6.37 18.04 -14.69
C MET A 466 -4.95 17.54 -14.98
N SER A 467 -4.19 17.14 -13.97
CA SER A 467 -2.81 16.73 -14.15
C SER A 467 -2.72 15.44 -14.96
N PRO A 468 -1.91 15.41 -16.06
CA PRO A 468 -1.67 14.20 -16.84
C PRO A 468 -0.67 13.25 -16.16
N GLY A 469 -0.46 13.38 -14.85
CA GLY A 469 0.41 12.51 -14.05
C GLY A 469 -0.18 11.11 -13.84
N ARG A 470 0.39 10.37 -12.90
CA ARG A 470 0.03 8.99 -12.56
C ARG A 470 0.06 8.77 -11.05
N ALA A 471 -0.90 8.00 -10.55
CA ALA A 471 -0.88 7.52 -9.16
C ALA A 471 0.18 6.42 -9.02
N VAL A 472 1.10 6.64 -8.10
CA VAL A 472 2.19 5.72 -7.74
C VAL A 472 1.71 4.78 -6.65
N VAL A 473 1.06 5.35 -5.63
CA VAL A 473 0.33 4.63 -4.59
C VAL A 473 -1.12 5.09 -4.62
N GLN A 474 -2.00 4.11 -4.79
CA GLN A 474 -3.44 4.26 -4.77
C GLN A 474 -4.03 3.12 -3.95
N SER A 475 -4.88 3.45 -2.99
CA SER A 475 -5.40 2.51 -2.01
C SER A 475 -6.93 2.56 -1.97
N THR A 476 -7.54 1.44 -1.61
CA THR A 476 -9.00 1.27 -1.40
C THR A 476 -9.25 0.81 0.03
N GLY A 477 -10.50 0.59 0.44
CA GLY A 477 -10.80 0.21 1.83
C GLY A 477 -10.68 1.38 2.79
N LEU A 478 -10.54 2.60 2.25
CA LEU A 478 -10.33 3.81 3.03
C LEU A 478 -11.60 4.65 3.10
N ARG A 479 -11.72 5.38 4.20
CA ARG A 479 -12.58 6.55 4.35
C ARG A 479 -11.74 7.82 4.45
N SER A 480 -12.16 8.86 3.74
CA SER A 480 -11.65 10.22 3.86
C SER A 480 -12.57 11.00 4.79
N VAL A 481 -12.00 11.51 5.88
CA VAL A 481 -12.70 12.33 6.89
C VAL A 481 -12.12 13.75 6.82
N PRO A 482 -12.94 14.80 6.62
CA PRO A 482 -12.44 16.17 6.62
C PRO A 482 -11.75 16.56 7.93
N ALA A 483 -10.76 17.44 7.86
CA ALA A 483 -10.14 18.02 9.05
C ALA A 483 -11.18 18.71 9.95
N TYR A 484 -10.97 18.64 11.27
CA TYR A 484 -11.87 19.17 12.29
C TYR A 484 -11.28 20.39 13.00
N TYR A 485 -11.49 21.57 12.42
CA TYR A 485 -10.88 22.83 12.87
C TYR A 485 -11.29 23.33 14.27
N HIS A 486 -12.16 22.61 14.99
CA HIS A 486 -12.47 22.88 16.40
C HIS A 486 -11.55 22.12 17.38
N ALA A 487 -10.86 21.07 16.93
CA ALA A 487 -9.81 20.42 17.72
C ALA A 487 -8.51 21.23 17.64
N SER A 488 -7.70 21.22 18.70
CA SER A 488 -6.45 22.01 18.77
C SER A 488 -5.41 21.59 17.72
N ASN A 489 -5.41 20.32 17.32
CA ASN A 489 -4.56 19.76 16.26
C ASN A 489 -5.32 19.56 14.94
N PHE A 490 -6.54 20.11 14.82
CA PHE A 490 -7.44 19.94 13.68
C PHE A 490 -7.78 18.48 13.33
N TYR A 491 -7.45 17.54 14.20
CA TYR A 491 -7.61 16.12 13.96
C TYR A 491 -9.06 15.68 14.22
N PRO A 492 -9.71 14.97 13.28
CA PRO A 492 -11.09 14.54 13.45
C PRO A 492 -11.21 13.33 14.38
N GLN A 493 -12.36 13.18 15.02
CA GLN A 493 -12.73 11.90 15.62
C GLN A 493 -13.01 10.89 14.50
N VAL A 494 -12.57 9.64 14.69
CA VAL A 494 -12.75 8.58 13.70
C VAL A 494 -14.17 8.02 13.81
N GLU A 495 -15.11 8.63 13.11
CA GLU A 495 -16.54 8.29 13.12
C GLU A 495 -17.10 8.08 11.70
N ASP A 496 -18.15 7.25 11.59
CA ASP A 496 -18.89 7.02 10.34
C ASP A 496 -19.86 8.15 10.01
N ARG A 497 -19.28 9.28 9.64
CA ARG A 497 -20.01 10.50 9.31
C ARG A 497 -20.49 10.49 7.85
N ALA A 498 -21.60 11.18 7.60
CA ALA A 498 -22.17 11.28 6.24
C ALA A 498 -21.30 12.11 5.27
N ASP A 499 -20.46 13.00 5.81
CA ASP A 499 -19.51 13.82 5.08
C ASP A 499 -18.19 13.09 4.76
N SER A 500 -18.01 11.89 5.30
CA SER A 500 -16.92 11.00 4.94
C SER A 500 -17.10 10.46 3.52
N GLN A 501 -16.01 10.42 2.75
CA GLN A 501 -15.99 9.80 1.42
C GLN A 501 -15.38 8.41 1.52
N SER A 502 -15.81 7.47 0.69
CA SER A 502 -15.23 6.13 0.61
C SER A 502 -14.85 5.82 -0.82
N GLY A 503 -13.89 4.90 -0.99
CA GLY A 503 -13.46 4.44 -2.31
C GLY A 503 -11.95 4.42 -2.48
N ALA A 504 -11.51 4.67 -3.71
CA ALA A 504 -10.10 4.71 -4.06
C ALA A 504 -9.51 6.12 -3.86
N PHE A 505 -8.35 6.22 -3.23
CA PHE A 505 -7.65 7.49 -3.00
C PHE A 505 -6.20 7.43 -3.46
N VAL A 506 -5.68 8.55 -3.96
CA VAL A 506 -4.27 8.71 -4.32
C VAL A 506 -3.49 9.24 -3.13
N GLN A 507 -2.41 8.57 -2.75
CA GLN A 507 -1.54 8.95 -1.62
C GLN A 507 -0.10 9.27 -2.05
N LEU A 508 0.32 8.80 -3.24
CA LEU A 508 1.57 9.22 -3.89
C LEU A 508 1.31 9.49 -5.37
N TRP A 509 1.63 10.69 -5.83
CA TRP A 509 1.37 11.16 -7.19
C TRP A 509 2.66 11.55 -7.92
N ALA A 510 2.79 11.14 -9.17
CA ALA A 510 3.93 11.43 -10.02
C ALA A 510 3.51 12.24 -11.25
N ARG A 511 4.31 13.26 -11.62
CA ARG A 511 4.09 14.05 -12.83
C ARG A 511 5.39 14.38 -13.54
N ARG A 512 5.49 14.03 -14.82
CA ARG A 512 6.55 14.55 -15.70
C ARG A 512 6.23 15.98 -16.16
N TYR A 513 7.20 16.89 -16.10
CA TYR A 513 7.04 18.27 -16.55
C TYR A 513 8.31 18.82 -17.21
N GLY A 514 8.23 19.08 -18.52
CA GLY A 514 9.42 19.43 -19.31
C GLY A 514 10.46 18.31 -19.26
N LYS A 515 11.72 18.68 -19.00
CA LYS A 515 12.83 17.72 -18.84
C LYS A 515 12.90 17.10 -17.43
N GLY A 516 12.19 17.65 -16.45
CA GLY A 516 12.18 17.21 -15.05
C GLY A 516 10.84 16.63 -14.61
N ARG A 517 10.66 16.44 -13.31
CA ARG A 517 9.50 15.70 -12.78
C ARG A 517 9.19 16.07 -11.33
N VAL A 518 7.98 15.77 -10.91
CA VAL A 518 7.41 16.08 -9.60
C VAL A 518 6.88 14.81 -8.97
N ALA A 519 7.15 14.61 -7.68
CA ALA A 519 6.52 13.61 -6.83
C ALA A 519 5.84 14.33 -5.66
N ALA A 520 4.65 13.88 -5.29
CA ALA A 520 3.85 14.44 -4.22
C ALA A 520 3.38 13.32 -3.29
N PHE A 521 3.78 13.37 -2.02
CA PHE A 521 3.52 12.36 -1.01
C PHE A 521 2.74 12.94 0.17
N SER A 522 1.75 12.20 0.67
CA SER A 522 0.68 12.75 1.52
C SER A 522 0.79 12.50 3.02
N ASP A 523 1.91 11.94 3.49
CA ASP A 523 2.14 11.68 4.92
C ASP A 523 3.54 12.12 5.35
N SER A 524 3.64 13.26 6.03
CA SER A 524 4.93 13.77 6.52
C SER A 524 5.42 12.99 7.75
N THR A 525 4.49 12.59 8.62
CA THR A 525 4.76 11.99 9.93
C THR A 525 5.65 10.76 9.83
N ILE A 526 5.50 9.96 8.77
CA ILE A 526 6.26 8.71 8.65
C ILE A 526 7.78 8.93 8.53
N PHE A 527 8.23 10.13 8.13
CA PHE A 527 9.64 10.48 7.99
C PHE A 527 10.22 11.19 9.22
N SER A 528 9.41 11.42 10.24
CA SER A 528 9.89 11.88 11.55
C SER A 528 10.81 10.83 12.19
N ASN A 529 11.81 11.28 12.97
CA ASN A 529 12.86 10.43 13.55
C ASN A 529 12.33 9.17 14.23
N PHE A 530 11.19 9.28 14.93
CA PHE A 530 10.59 8.16 15.66
C PHE A 530 10.00 7.05 14.77
N SER A 531 9.81 7.30 13.47
CA SER A 531 9.10 6.46 12.53
C SER A 531 9.92 6.13 11.27
N ALA A 532 10.90 6.96 10.89
CA ALA A 532 11.58 6.91 9.59
C ALA A 532 12.24 5.55 9.23
N PHE A 533 12.56 4.74 10.24
CA PHE A 533 13.23 3.44 10.09
C PHE A 533 12.34 2.24 10.44
N GLU A 534 11.02 2.45 10.59
CA GLU A 534 10.07 1.34 10.49
C GLU A 534 10.04 0.82 9.03
N PRO A 535 9.65 -0.45 8.79
CA PRO A 535 9.77 -1.08 7.47
C PRO A 535 9.20 -0.24 6.31
N GLY A 536 10.02 -0.05 5.27
CA GLY A 536 9.64 0.53 3.98
C GLY A 536 9.68 2.05 3.88
N LYS A 537 9.83 2.77 5.00
CA LYS A 537 9.77 4.25 5.02
C LYS A 537 11.08 4.87 4.51
N ALA A 538 12.22 4.39 4.98
CA ALA A 538 13.52 4.82 4.46
C ALA A 538 13.68 4.45 2.97
N GLU A 539 13.24 3.25 2.57
CA GLU A 539 13.25 2.77 1.19
C GLU A 539 12.36 3.63 0.30
N LEU A 540 11.18 4.05 0.79
CA LEU A 540 10.29 4.95 0.07
C LEU A 540 10.95 6.32 -0.14
N MET A 541 11.57 6.89 0.90
CA MET A 541 12.28 8.16 0.77
C MET A 541 13.38 8.08 -0.30
N LEU A 542 14.24 7.06 -0.22
CA LEU A 542 15.31 6.84 -1.21
C LEU A 542 14.74 6.60 -2.62
N GLY A 543 13.66 5.84 -2.75
CA GLY A 543 13.01 5.55 -4.04
C GLY A 543 12.40 6.80 -4.68
N MET A 544 11.78 7.68 -3.89
CA MET A 544 11.30 8.98 -4.36
C MET A 544 12.45 9.89 -4.80
N MET A 545 13.48 10.03 -3.96
CA MET A 545 14.68 10.83 -4.27
C MET A 545 15.38 10.33 -5.53
N GLU A 546 15.62 9.01 -5.67
CA GLU A 546 16.31 8.44 -6.82
C GLU A 546 15.52 8.63 -8.11
N TRP A 547 14.20 8.43 -8.09
CA TRP A 547 13.38 8.64 -9.29
C TRP A 547 13.37 10.12 -9.71
N LEU A 548 13.30 11.03 -8.75
CA LEU A 548 13.45 12.48 -8.97
C LEU A 548 14.86 12.85 -9.45
N ASN A 549 15.87 12.08 -9.06
CA ASN A 549 17.26 12.21 -9.48
C ASN A 549 17.51 11.73 -10.93
N HIS A 550 16.48 11.72 -11.78
CA HIS A 550 16.59 11.42 -13.20
C HIS A 550 15.97 12.51 -14.11
N ARG A 551 16.53 12.67 -15.32
CA ARG A 551 15.96 13.50 -16.40
C ARG A 551 15.02 12.69 -17.28
N ASN A 552 13.90 13.28 -17.68
CA ASN A 552 12.92 12.59 -18.53
C ASN A 552 13.51 12.26 -19.90
N MET A 553 13.17 11.07 -20.42
CA MET A 553 13.43 10.75 -21.82
C MET A 553 12.60 11.65 -22.75
N PRO A 554 13.20 12.20 -23.83
CA PRO A 554 12.45 12.92 -24.85
C PRO A 554 11.47 11.98 -25.56
N GLY A 555 10.38 12.53 -26.10
CA GLY A 555 9.47 11.80 -27.00
C GLY A 555 8.51 10.78 -26.36
N ARG A 556 8.53 10.58 -25.03
CA ARG A 556 7.60 9.70 -24.28
C ARG A 556 7.51 8.27 -24.88
N PRO A 557 8.58 7.46 -24.79
CA PRO A 557 8.69 6.20 -25.53
C PRO A 557 7.57 5.19 -25.25
N HIS A 558 7.01 5.16 -24.03
CA HIS A 558 5.87 4.31 -23.69
C HIS A 558 4.64 4.56 -24.60
N LEU A 559 4.40 5.81 -25.04
CA LEU A 559 3.31 6.13 -25.97
C LEU A 559 3.54 5.52 -27.36
N TRP A 560 4.78 5.51 -27.85
CA TRP A 560 5.13 4.88 -29.12
C TRP A 560 4.95 3.37 -29.07
N VAL A 561 5.32 2.74 -27.95
CA VAL A 561 5.05 1.32 -27.70
C VAL A 561 3.55 1.05 -27.68
N LEU A 562 2.76 1.91 -27.04
CA LEU A 562 1.29 1.79 -27.00
C LEU A 562 0.67 1.94 -28.40
N ILE A 563 1.11 2.93 -29.19
CA ILE A 563 0.69 3.15 -30.57
C ILE A 563 1.04 1.93 -31.44
N LEU A 564 2.27 1.42 -31.32
CA LEU A 564 2.72 0.24 -32.04
C LEU A 564 1.86 -0.99 -31.68
N GLY A 565 1.57 -1.19 -30.40
CA GLY A 565 0.64 -2.23 -29.93
C GLY A 565 -0.76 -2.06 -30.53
N GLY A 566 -1.29 -0.84 -30.54
CA GLY A 566 -2.61 -0.52 -31.12
C GLY A 566 -2.69 -0.76 -32.63
N VAL A 567 -1.73 -0.25 -33.40
CA VAL A 567 -1.65 -0.46 -34.85
C VAL A 567 -1.49 -1.95 -35.18
N SER A 568 -0.62 -2.64 -34.46
CA SER A 568 -0.43 -4.08 -34.60
C SER A 568 -1.72 -4.84 -34.25
N GLY A 569 -2.45 -4.41 -33.23
CA GLY A 569 -3.74 -4.97 -32.85
C GLY A 569 -4.80 -4.84 -33.93
N VAL A 570 -4.94 -3.65 -34.53
CA VAL A 570 -5.86 -3.43 -35.67
C VAL A 570 -5.48 -4.33 -36.85
N TRP A 571 -4.19 -4.45 -37.15
CA TRP A 571 -3.70 -5.33 -38.22
C TRP A 571 -4.01 -6.81 -37.93
N VAL A 572 -3.76 -7.30 -36.72
CA VAL A 572 -4.05 -8.69 -36.32
C VAL A 572 -5.57 -8.96 -36.37
N LEU A 573 -6.40 -8.05 -35.87
CA LEU A 573 -7.85 -8.20 -35.86
C LEU A 573 -8.44 -8.20 -37.27
N THR A 574 -7.97 -7.34 -38.17
CA THR A 574 -8.44 -7.29 -39.56
C THR A 574 -8.03 -8.52 -40.37
N ARG A 575 -6.84 -9.08 -40.12
CA ARG A 575 -6.35 -10.28 -40.83
C ARG A 575 -6.86 -11.60 -40.26
N PHE A 576 -7.04 -11.70 -38.95
CA PHE A 576 -7.28 -12.98 -38.27
C PHE A 576 -8.50 -13.01 -37.33
N GLY A 577 -9.15 -11.86 -37.06
CA GLY A 577 -10.09 -11.69 -35.95
C GLY A 577 -11.29 -12.65 -35.95
N ARG A 578 -11.91 -12.92 -37.12
CA ARG A 578 -13.12 -13.76 -37.20
C ARG A 578 -12.93 -15.21 -36.77
N GLY A 579 -11.73 -15.77 -36.94
CA GLY A 579 -11.40 -17.14 -36.53
C GLY A 579 -10.61 -17.22 -35.23
N MET A 580 -9.78 -16.21 -34.95
CA MET A 580 -8.92 -16.14 -33.77
C MET A 580 -9.73 -15.94 -32.49
N LEU A 581 -10.67 -14.98 -32.49
CA LEU A 581 -11.44 -14.64 -31.28
C LEU A 581 -12.45 -15.73 -30.87
N SER A 582 -12.80 -16.63 -31.80
CA SER A 582 -13.64 -17.80 -31.52
C SER A 582 -12.85 -19.01 -31.01
N ASP A 583 -11.51 -18.98 -31.07
CA ASP A 583 -10.67 -20.07 -30.60
C ASP A 583 -10.54 -20.03 -29.07
N PRO A 584 -10.84 -21.12 -28.35
CA PRO A 584 -10.76 -21.15 -26.88
C PRO A 584 -9.33 -20.91 -26.35
N ARG A 585 -8.29 -21.11 -27.17
CA ARG A 585 -6.90 -20.84 -26.80
C ARG A 585 -6.58 -19.35 -26.74
N ALA A 586 -7.33 -18.49 -27.43
CA ALA A 586 -7.02 -17.06 -27.55
C ALA A 586 -6.86 -16.39 -26.18
N LEU A 587 -7.68 -16.79 -25.21
CA LEU A 587 -7.61 -16.27 -23.84
C LEU A 587 -6.31 -16.61 -23.13
N ALA A 588 -5.79 -17.83 -23.31
CA ALA A 588 -4.49 -18.21 -22.77
C ALA A 588 -3.34 -17.37 -23.37
N PHE A 589 -3.43 -17.03 -24.66
CA PHE A 589 -2.46 -16.16 -25.32
C PHE A 589 -2.58 -14.68 -24.91
N VAL A 590 -3.79 -14.19 -24.66
CA VAL A 590 -3.98 -12.85 -24.09
C VAL A 590 -3.34 -12.78 -22.71
N LEU A 591 -3.63 -13.75 -21.84
CA LEU A 591 -3.05 -13.80 -20.48
C LEU A 591 -1.53 -13.95 -20.50
N SER A 592 -0.98 -14.80 -21.37
CA SER A 592 0.48 -14.92 -21.51
C SER A 592 1.13 -13.65 -22.07
N GLY A 593 0.45 -12.95 -22.99
CA GLY A 593 0.86 -11.62 -23.46
C GLY A 593 0.93 -10.61 -22.31
N CYS A 594 -0.07 -10.58 -21.43
CA CYS A 594 -0.05 -9.73 -20.23
C CYS A 594 1.15 -10.07 -19.34
N VAL A 595 1.40 -11.36 -19.06
CA VAL A 595 2.55 -11.80 -18.26
C VAL A 595 3.87 -11.33 -18.86
N LEU A 596 4.08 -11.52 -20.17
CA LEU A 596 5.29 -11.09 -20.86
C LEU A 596 5.48 -9.57 -20.76
N GLY A 597 4.40 -8.80 -20.96
CA GLY A 597 4.42 -7.34 -20.79
C GLY A 597 4.78 -6.93 -19.36
N MET A 598 4.14 -7.51 -18.34
CA MET A 598 4.39 -7.23 -16.93
C MET A 598 5.82 -7.60 -16.50
N ALA A 599 6.32 -8.77 -16.94
CA ALA A 599 7.69 -9.20 -16.70
C ALA A 599 8.69 -8.22 -17.31
N ALA A 600 8.47 -7.81 -18.57
CA ALA A 600 9.31 -6.82 -19.24
C ALA A 600 9.33 -5.48 -18.50
N VAL A 601 8.17 -5.00 -18.02
CA VAL A 601 8.07 -3.77 -17.23
C VAL A 601 8.90 -3.87 -15.94
N ARG A 602 8.73 -4.95 -15.16
CA ARG A 602 9.51 -5.14 -13.92
C ARG A 602 11.01 -5.15 -14.20
N THR A 603 11.45 -5.87 -15.23
CA THR A 603 12.87 -5.91 -15.60
C THR A 603 13.37 -4.53 -16.03
N LEU A 604 12.62 -3.79 -16.84
CA LEU A 604 13.01 -2.44 -17.27
C LEU A 604 13.05 -1.46 -16.08
N HIS A 605 12.11 -1.53 -15.15
CA HIS A 605 12.13 -0.71 -13.92
C HIS A 605 13.34 -1.04 -13.05
N ALA A 606 13.61 -2.33 -12.79
CA ALA A 606 14.73 -2.77 -11.95
C ALA A 606 16.09 -2.39 -12.55
N VAL A 607 16.25 -2.49 -13.88
CA VAL A 607 17.49 -2.10 -14.57
C VAL A 607 17.66 -0.58 -14.60
N SER A 608 16.57 0.18 -14.75
CA SER A 608 16.64 1.63 -14.89
C SER A 608 16.73 2.39 -13.57
N LEU A 609 16.37 1.76 -12.45
CA LEU A 609 16.41 2.37 -11.13
C LEU A 609 16.75 1.31 -10.07
N PRO A 610 18.02 0.85 -10.00
CA PRO A 610 18.47 -0.05 -8.95
C PRO A 610 18.43 0.64 -7.57
N VAL A 611 18.56 -0.15 -6.50
CA VAL A 611 18.70 0.38 -5.13
C VAL A 611 19.92 1.32 -5.07
N PRO A 612 19.77 2.55 -4.55
CA PRO A 612 20.90 3.48 -4.40
C PRO A 612 22.03 2.85 -3.58
N GLN A 613 23.27 3.06 -4.03
CA GLN A 613 24.45 2.63 -3.28
C GLN A 613 24.98 3.77 -2.42
N ALA A 614 25.33 3.45 -1.18
CA ALA A 614 25.93 4.43 -0.27
C ALA A 614 27.35 4.78 -0.73
N HIS A 615 27.68 6.07 -0.73
CA HIS A 615 29.03 6.59 -1.02
C HIS A 615 29.89 6.74 0.24
N THR A 616 29.25 6.80 1.42
CA THR A 616 29.92 6.76 2.72
C THR A 616 29.35 5.63 3.60
N PRO A 617 30.20 4.92 4.37
CA PRO A 617 29.73 3.89 5.28
C PRO A 617 28.94 4.48 6.45
N PHE A 618 28.06 3.67 7.02
CA PHE A 618 27.26 3.98 8.20
C PHE A 618 26.94 2.69 8.95
N VAL A 619 26.64 2.81 10.24
CA VAL A 619 26.31 1.66 11.09
C VAL A 619 24.85 1.24 10.88
N LYS A 620 24.64 -0.02 10.51
CA LYS A 620 23.35 -0.68 10.41
C LYS A 620 23.13 -1.60 11.59
N VAL A 621 21.99 -1.42 12.26
CA VAL A 621 21.56 -2.25 13.39
C VAL A 621 20.29 -2.99 13.00
N ALA A 622 20.33 -4.31 12.96
CA ALA A 622 19.14 -5.11 12.71
C ALA A 622 18.48 -5.58 14.01
N MET A 623 17.19 -5.29 14.11
CA MET A 623 16.29 -5.92 15.09
C MET A 623 15.78 -7.23 14.50
N ASP A 624 16.06 -8.36 15.16
CA ASP A 624 15.63 -9.67 14.69
C ASP A 624 14.10 -9.80 14.67
N ARG A 625 13.59 -10.35 13.57
CA ARG A 625 12.19 -10.79 13.39
C ARG A 625 12.11 -12.26 12.98
N THR A 626 13.18 -13.04 13.12
CA THR A 626 13.19 -14.49 12.83
C THR A 626 12.74 -15.28 14.04
N VAL A 627 13.33 -15.01 15.21
CA VAL A 627 13.09 -15.73 16.46
C VAL A 627 12.57 -14.80 17.57
N CYS A 628 12.64 -13.49 17.36
CA CYS A 628 12.08 -12.47 18.23
C CYS A 628 10.71 -12.00 17.73
N HIS A 629 9.74 -11.95 18.64
CA HIS A 629 8.36 -11.52 18.39
C HIS A 629 7.90 -10.41 19.34
N THR A 630 8.86 -9.69 19.94
CA THR A 630 8.59 -8.51 20.77
C THR A 630 7.79 -7.45 20.02
N ILE A 631 7.09 -6.61 20.78
CA ILE A 631 6.32 -5.53 20.19
C ILE A 631 7.29 -4.40 19.85
N LEU A 632 7.33 -4.02 18.59
CA LEU A 632 8.09 -2.88 18.09
C LEU A 632 7.11 -1.80 17.57
N PRO A 633 7.54 -0.54 17.47
CA PRO A 633 6.71 0.57 17.05
C PRO A 633 6.04 0.32 15.71
N LYS A 634 4.79 0.72 15.61
CA LYS A 634 4.01 0.67 14.38
C LYS A 634 3.37 2.04 14.18
N SER A 635 3.58 2.63 13.01
CA SER A 635 3.02 3.94 12.65
C SER A 635 3.40 5.05 13.63
N GLY A 636 4.59 4.96 14.23
CA GLY A 636 5.06 5.95 15.20
C GLY A 636 4.52 5.76 16.62
N PHE A 637 3.70 4.75 16.90
CA PHE A 637 3.19 4.47 18.24
C PHE A 637 4.07 3.48 19.01
N ILE A 638 4.35 3.81 20.27
CA ILE A 638 4.98 2.91 21.26
C ILE A 638 3.89 2.13 21.97
N ALA A 639 4.12 0.85 22.22
CA ALA A 639 3.13 -0.01 22.88
C ALA A 639 2.95 0.31 24.37
N GLY A 640 4.03 0.72 25.05
CA GLY A 640 4.00 0.93 26.50
C GLY A 640 3.74 -0.40 27.22
N ASP A 641 4.40 -1.46 26.76
CA ASP A 641 4.17 -2.83 27.22
C ASP A 641 5.47 -3.45 27.78
N ALA A 642 5.35 -4.45 28.65
CA ALA A 642 6.48 -5.16 29.24
C ALA A 642 7.25 -6.02 28.22
N LEU A 643 6.61 -6.38 27.11
CA LEU A 643 7.18 -7.06 25.95
C LEU A 643 7.52 -6.10 24.80
N GLY A 644 7.31 -4.79 25.00
CA GLY A 644 7.61 -3.73 24.03
C GLY A 644 9.05 -3.24 24.16
N PHE A 645 9.75 -3.11 23.02
CA PHE A 645 11.14 -2.61 22.93
C PHE A 645 11.26 -1.43 21.96
N GLY A 646 10.19 -0.66 21.83
CA GLY A 646 10.13 0.41 20.84
C GLY A 646 10.92 1.65 21.19
N ILE A 647 11.00 2.01 22.47
CA ILE A 647 11.88 3.10 22.90
C ILE A 647 13.34 2.68 22.72
N PHE A 648 13.67 1.43 23.05
CA PHE A 648 15.01 0.88 22.83
C PHE A 648 15.42 0.96 21.35
N GLU A 649 14.59 0.47 20.42
CA GLU A 649 14.86 0.54 18.97
C GLU A 649 15.09 2.00 18.52
N ARG A 650 14.19 2.93 18.91
CA ARG A 650 14.31 4.34 18.52
C ARG A 650 15.58 5.00 19.05
N TRP A 651 16.01 4.65 20.26
CA TRP A 651 17.16 5.29 20.90
C TRP A 651 18.49 4.88 20.27
N ILE A 652 18.51 3.81 19.49
CA ILE A 652 19.67 3.46 18.64
C ILE A 652 19.98 4.61 17.66
N LEU A 653 18.95 5.25 17.11
CA LEU A 653 19.10 6.36 16.16
C LEU A 653 19.84 7.56 16.75
N ARG A 654 19.78 7.75 18.08
CA ARG A 654 20.47 8.84 18.79
C ARG A 654 22.00 8.72 18.80
N LEU A 655 22.52 7.56 18.41
CA LEU A 655 23.95 7.31 18.23
C LEU A 655 24.44 7.58 16.80
N GLY A 656 23.55 7.99 15.88
CA GLY A 656 23.84 8.05 14.45
C GLY A 656 23.88 6.67 13.80
N TYR A 657 23.29 5.66 14.43
CA TYR A 657 23.14 4.31 13.88
C TYR A 657 21.76 4.16 13.26
N PHE A 658 21.63 3.39 12.19
CA PHE A 658 20.36 3.25 11.47
C PHE A 658 19.78 1.85 11.66
N THR A 659 18.53 1.80 12.13
CA THR A 659 17.85 0.54 12.43
C THR A 659 17.17 -0.05 11.20
N GLN A 660 17.09 -1.37 11.15
CA GLN A 660 16.21 -2.12 10.24
C GLN A 660 15.61 -3.31 10.97
N ARG A 661 14.44 -3.78 10.51
CA ARG A 661 13.83 -5.02 10.99
C ARG A 661 14.02 -6.09 9.94
N ALA A 662 14.72 -7.17 10.28
CA ALA A 662 15.12 -8.19 9.32
C ALA A 662 14.78 -9.61 9.81
N SER A 663 14.64 -10.54 8.87
CA SER A 663 14.35 -11.95 9.14
C SER A 663 15.23 -12.84 8.27
N GLY A 664 15.64 -13.98 8.81
CA GLY A 664 16.45 -14.97 8.10
C GLY A 664 17.84 -14.40 7.75
N PRO A 665 18.40 -14.76 6.57
CA PRO A 665 19.78 -14.41 6.24
C PRO A 665 20.09 -12.91 6.16
N SER A 666 19.10 -12.05 5.85
CA SER A 666 19.33 -10.60 5.70
C SER A 666 19.68 -9.90 7.01
N LEU A 667 19.51 -10.56 8.16
CA LEU A 667 19.99 -10.05 9.45
C LEU A 667 21.50 -9.82 9.44
N PHE A 668 22.22 -10.74 8.82
CA PHE A 668 23.69 -10.80 8.84
C PHE A 668 24.34 -9.86 7.81
N ASP A 669 23.54 -9.05 7.10
CA ASP A 669 24.01 -7.92 6.27
C ASP A 669 24.23 -6.62 7.09
N SER A 670 24.07 -6.69 8.41
CA SER A 670 24.14 -5.56 9.35
C SER A 670 25.42 -5.59 10.16
N ASP A 671 25.82 -4.46 10.74
CA ASP A 671 27.01 -4.40 11.59
C ASP A 671 26.73 -4.93 13.01
N LEU A 672 25.47 -4.79 13.49
CA LEU A 672 24.98 -5.31 14.77
C LEU A 672 23.62 -5.98 14.60
N VAL A 673 23.46 -7.18 15.15
CA VAL A 673 22.17 -7.88 15.27
C VAL A 673 21.72 -7.90 16.72
N ILE A 674 20.49 -7.45 16.98
CA ILE A 674 19.89 -7.40 18.31
C ILE A 674 18.72 -8.39 18.40
N PHE A 675 18.80 -9.29 19.38
CA PHE A 675 17.74 -10.20 19.77
C PHE A 675 17.10 -9.71 21.07
N THR A 676 15.87 -9.22 20.99
CA THR A 676 15.07 -8.85 22.17
C THR A 676 14.05 -9.95 22.46
N TYR A 677 14.15 -10.61 23.61
CA TYR A 677 13.25 -11.70 24.03
C TYR A 677 12.97 -12.72 22.93
N SER A 678 13.98 -13.49 22.55
CA SER A 678 13.79 -14.61 21.62
C SER A 678 12.84 -15.64 22.22
N THR A 679 11.79 -15.98 21.48
CA THR A 679 10.76 -16.97 21.86
C THR A 679 10.48 -17.98 20.75
N GLY A 680 10.88 -17.67 19.52
CA GLY A 680 10.75 -18.54 18.36
C GLY A 680 11.81 -19.65 18.33
N ASP A 681 11.54 -20.65 17.50
CA ASP A 681 12.41 -21.82 17.31
C ASP A 681 13.72 -21.45 16.61
N VAL A 682 14.84 -21.70 17.28
CA VAL A 682 16.19 -21.48 16.73
C VAL A 682 16.64 -22.74 15.99
N THR A 683 16.41 -22.77 14.68
CA THR A 683 16.85 -23.88 13.82
C THR A 683 18.38 -24.03 13.79
N GLU A 684 18.87 -25.23 13.52
CA GLU A 684 20.31 -25.48 13.37
C GLU A 684 20.92 -24.65 12.24
N ALA A 685 20.22 -24.54 11.10
CA ALA A 685 20.68 -23.74 9.96
C ALA A 685 20.85 -22.26 10.32
N PHE A 686 19.87 -21.66 11.02
CA PHE A 686 19.95 -20.26 11.45
C PHE A 686 21.07 -20.05 12.47
N ARG A 687 21.25 -20.99 13.39
CA ARG A 687 22.33 -20.96 14.39
C ARG A 687 23.71 -21.02 13.74
N ASN A 688 23.88 -21.87 12.72
CA ASN A 688 25.14 -21.97 12.00
C ASN A 688 25.46 -20.66 11.24
N GLN A 689 24.44 -20.03 10.65
CA GLN A 689 24.61 -18.70 10.02
C GLN A 689 24.98 -17.62 11.05
N LEU A 690 24.37 -17.65 12.24
CA LEU A 690 24.73 -16.73 13.33
C LEU A 690 26.18 -16.92 13.77
N VAL A 691 26.64 -18.16 13.90
CA VAL A 691 28.04 -18.48 14.24
C VAL A 691 28.99 -17.95 13.15
N GLU A 692 28.69 -18.23 11.88
CA GLU A 692 29.48 -17.75 10.74
C GLU A 692 29.53 -16.21 10.68
N TYR A 693 28.40 -15.54 10.93
CA TYR A 693 28.34 -14.08 10.99
C TYR A 693 29.25 -13.51 12.08
N VAL A 694 29.21 -14.08 13.29
CA VAL A 694 30.08 -13.63 14.40
C VAL A 694 31.54 -13.96 14.11
N GLU A 695 31.86 -15.15 13.63
CA GLU A 695 33.24 -15.53 13.26
C GLU A 695 33.85 -14.52 12.28
N ASN A 696 33.06 -14.02 11.32
CA ASN A 696 33.44 -13.06 10.29
C ASN A 696 33.37 -11.58 10.72
N GLY A 697 33.33 -11.28 12.02
CA GLY A 697 33.40 -9.90 12.53
C GLY A 697 32.07 -9.32 13.02
N GLY A 698 30.96 -10.02 12.78
CA GLY A 698 29.62 -9.60 13.17
C GLY A 698 29.46 -9.38 14.68
N LYS A 699 28.67 -8.38 15.04
CA LYS A 699 28.35 -8.07 16.44
C LYS A 699 26.92 -8.50 16.77
N VAL A 700 26.73 -9.06 17.97
CA VAL A 700 25.43 -9.56 18.44
C VAL A 700 25.15 -9.05 19.85
N LEU A 701 23.92 -8.58 20.07
CA LEU A 701 23.38 -8.28 21.40
C LEU A 701 22.14 -9.14 21.66
N VAL A 702 22.14 -9.90 22.75
CA VAL A 702 20.99 -10.68 23.22
C VAL A 702 20.47 -10.05 24.52
N LEU A 703 19.26 -9.50 24.47
CA LEU A 703 18.54 -8.98 25.63
C LEU A 703 17.50 -10.01 26.08
N ASP A 704 17.64 -10.47 27.32
CA ASP A 704 16.70 -11.40 27.92
C ASP A 704 16.47 -11.11 29.40
N SER A 705 15.38 -11.62 29.96
CA SER A 705 15.10 -11.50 31.39
C SER A 705 14.07 -12.55 31.84
N PRO A 706 13.93 -12.80 33.16
CA PRO A 706 12.89 -13.69 33.68
C PRO A 706 11.45 -13.35 33.24
N ALA A 707 11.17 -12.10 32.84
CA ALA A 707 9.88 -11.72 32.23
C ALA A 707 9.56 -12.51 30.96
N ASN A 708 10.59 -12.94 30.21
CA ASN A 708 10.46 -13.74 29.01
C ASN A 708 10.30 -15.23 29.36
N ALA A 709 9.10 -15.60 29.81
CA ALA A 709 8.78 -16.97 30.25
C ALA A 709 9.01 -18.04 29.16
N GLY A 710 8.98 -17.66 27.89
CA GLY A 710 9.19 -18.54 26.73
C GLY A 710 10.60 -18.45 26.13
N SER A 711 11.60 -17.99 26.89
CA SER A 711 12.92 -17.71 26.31
C SER A 711 13.56 -18.90 25.61
N THR A 712 13.96 -18.69 24.37
CA THR A 712 14.82 -19.58 23.58
C THR A 712 16.26 -19.08 23.48
N ALA A 713 16.63 -18.05 24.25
CA ALA A 713 17.93 -17.36 24.13
C ALA A 713 19.13 -18.29 24.37
N HIS A 714 18.97 -19.33 25.21
CA HIS A 714 20.03 -20.33 25.40
C HIS A 714 20.48 -20.98 24.09
N SER A 715 19.56 -21.17 23.13
CA SER A 715 19.91 -21.68 21.81
C SER A 715 20.78 -20.73 20.99
N LEU A 716 20.59 -19.42 21.14
CA LEU A 716 21.45 -18.43 20.48
C LEU A 716 22.84 -18.39 21.14
N LEU A 717 22.92 -18.67 22.44
CA LEU A 717 24.10 -18.38 23.27
C LEU A 717 25.07 -19.54 23.43
N TYR A 718 24.60 -20.80 23.50
CA TYR A 718 25.49 -21.93 23.81
C TYR A 718 26.66 -22.12 22.83
N PRO A 719 26.56 -21.81 21.51
CA PRO A 719 27.69 -21.96 20.59
C PRO A 719 28.89 -21.09 20.99
N PHE A 720 28.62 -20.00 21.72
CA PHE A 720 29.60 -19.03 22.18
C PHE A 720 30.05 -19.28 23.63
N GLY A 721 29.68 -20.42 24.22
CA GLY A 721 29.99 -20.76 25.60
C GLY A 721 29.23 -19.92 26.64
N LEU A 722 28.12 -19.28 26.23
CA LEU A 722 27.27 -18.45 27.07
C LEU A 722 25.98 -19.20 27.43
N SER A 723 25.47 -18.99 28.65
CA SER A 723 24.15 -19.47 29.07
C SER A 723 23.48 -18.55 30.09
N LEU A 724 22.16 -18.69 30.19
CA LEU A 724 21.33 -17.98 31.16
C LEU A 724 20.83 -18.99 32.19
N ALA A 725 20.99 -18.68 33.46
CA ALA A 725 20.46 -19.46 34.56
C ALA A 725 19.38 -18.67 35.31
N PRO A 726 18.20 -19.27 35.57
CA PRO A 726 17.15 -18.64 36.36
C PRO A 726 17.66 -18.43 37.79
N VAL A 727 17.78 -17.16 38.19
CA VAL A 727 18.05 -16.79 39.58
C VAL A 727 17.10 -15.64 39.91
N SER A 728 16.20 -15.85 40.86
CA SER A 728 15.40 -14.75 41.41
C SER A 728 16.29 -13.97 42.37
N LEU A 729 17.00 -12.98 41.83
CA LEU A 729 17.65 -11.96 42.65
C LEU A 729 16.59 -10.93 43.05
N SER A 730 16.53 -10.55 44.33
CA SER A 730 15.67 -9.44 44.75
C SER A 730 16.05 -8.17 43.99
N PRO A 731 15.11 -7.25 43.73
CA PRO A 731 15.41 -5.98 43.08
C PRO A 731 16.63 -5.31 43.71
N SER A 732 17.60 -4.95 42.89
CA SER A 732 18.89 -4.45 43.36
C SER A 732 19.50 -3.47 42.37
N VAL A 733 20.58 -2.83 42.81
CA VAL A 733 21.32 -1.85 42.02
C VAL A 733 22.37 -2.57 41.18
N LEU A 734 22.36 -2.28 39.88
CA LEU A 734 23.30 -2.79 38.90
C LEU A 734 24.70 -2.23 39.18
N ARG A 735 25.70 -3.11 39.32
CA ARG A 735 27.11 -2.72 39.28
C ARG A 735 27.58 -2.72 37.83
N THR A 736 27.98 -1.55 37.34
CA THR A 736 28.47 -1.30 35.98
C THR A 736 30.00 -1.13 35.95
N PRO A 737 30.64 -1.17 34.77
CA PRO A 737 32.07 -0.86 34.63
C PRO A 737 32.43 0.56 35.08
N GLU A 738 33.74 0.81 35.24
CA GLU A 738 34.22 2.14 35.61
C GLU A 738 33.86 3.16 34.50
N ASN A 739 33.39 4.35 34.89
CA ASN A 739 32.87 5.42 34.02
C ASN A 739 31.52 5.15 33.32
N TRP A 740 30.85 4.03 33.60
CA TRP A 740 29.48 3.81 33.12
C TRP A 740 28.45 4.39 34.10
N PRO A 741 27.20 4.61 33.65
CA PRO A 741 26.11 5.05 34.53
C PRO A 741 25.95 4.13 35.76
N LYS A 742 25.75 4.73 36.93
CA LYS A 742 25.61 4.05 38.24
C LYS A 742 24.20 4.23 38.80
N ASP A 743 23.90 3.46 39.86
CA ASP A 743 22.64 3.54 40.61
C ASP A 743 21.39 3.18 39.78
N ILE A 744 21.52 2.21 38.87
CA ILE A 744 20.42 1.73 38.03
C ILE A 744 19.74 0.54 38.70
N SER A 745 18.46 0.70 39.03
CA SER A 745 17.67 -0.37 39.65
C SER A 745 17.10 -1.33 38.62
N VAL A 746 17.28 -2.62 38.87
CA VAL A 746 16.71 -3.71 38.07
C VAL A 746 15.98 -4.69 38.98
N SER A 747 14.85 -5.23 38.51
CA SER A 747 13.95 -6.06 39.32
C SER A 747 13.97 -7.54 38.96
N GLU A 748 14.27 -7.88 37.71
CA GLU A 748 14.24 -9.25 37.20
C GLU A 748 15.48 -9.51 36.36
N THR A 749 16.32 -10.45 36.80
CA THR A 749 17.61 -10.71 36.15
C THR A 749 17.91 -12.19 36.03
N PHE A 750 18.47 -12.61 34.90
CA PHE A 750 19.16 -13.89 34.78
C PHE A 750 20.62 -13.77 35.22
N LYS A 751 21.13 -14.83 35.85
CA LYS A 751 22.57 -15.02 36.01
C LYS A 751 23.13 -15.45 34.66
N VAL A 752 24.17 -14.76 34.19
CA VAL A 752 24.89 -15.10 32.97
C VAL A 752 26.08 -15.97 33.33
N GLN A 753 26.26 -17.09 32.63
CA GLN A 753 27.42 -17.97 32.77
C GLN A 753 28.24 -17.96 31.48
N GLY A 754 29.56 -17.94 31.63
CA GLY A 754 30.51 -17.85 30.52
C GLY A 754 30.85 -16.41 30.10
N GLY A 755 31.80 -16.29 29.18
CA GLY A 755 32.31 -15.00 28.69
C GLY A 755 33.01 -14.15 29.76
N THR A 756 33.32 -12.91 29.39
CA THR A 756 33.86 -11.86 30.25
C THR A 756 32.70 -11.04 30.83
N PRO A 757 32.48 -11.05 32.16
CA PRO A 757 31.40 -10.30 32.78
C PRO A 757 31.54 -8.78 32.59
N LEU A 758 30.42 -8.13 32.26
CA LEU A 758 30.30 -6.67 32.12
C LEU A 758 29.45 -6.05 33.24
N PHE A 759 28.48 -6.80 33.77
CA PHE A 759 27.52 -6.30 34.76
C PHE A 759 27.35 -7.29 35.89
N TRP A 760 27.16 -6.78 37.12
CA TRP A 760 26.99 -7.62 38.31
C TRP A 760 25.84 -7.16 39.20
N ILE A 761 25.20 -8.11 39.87
CA ILE A 761 24.29 -7.87 40.99
C ILE A 761 24.70 -8.77 42.13
N GLN A 762 24.94 -8.18 43.31
CA GLN A 762 25.35 -8.94 44.51
C GLN A 762 26.56 -9.88 44.26
N GLY A 763 27.45 -9.49 43.34
CA GLY A 763 28.63 -10.28 42.96
C GLY A 763 28.39 -11.30 41.84
N GLU A 764 27.14 -11.54 41.44
CA GLU A 764 26.78 -12.46 40.36
C GLU A 764 26.76 -11.75 39.00
N PRO A 765 27.37 -12.31 37.94
CA PRO A 765 27.30 -11.77 36.59
C PRO A 765 25.87 -11.79 36.04
N VAL A 766 25.39 -10.65 35.56
CA VAL A 766 24.07 -10.49 34.92
C VAL A 766 24.17 -9.95 33.49
N GLY A 767 25.39 -9.76 32.99
CA GLY A 767 25.68 -9.50 31.60
C GLY A 767 27.15 -9.82 31.31
N ALA A 768 27.43 -10.37 30.13
CA ALA A 768 28.77 -10.77 29.73
C ALA A 768 28.96 -10.68 28.22
N GLN A 769 30.21 -10.65 27.78
CA GLN A 769 30.60 -10.66 26.38
C GLN A 769 31.51 -11.84 26.09
N ALA A 770 31.31 -12.50 24.95
CA ALA A 770 32.18 -13.52 24.41
C ALA A 770 32.69 -13.10 23.01
N THR A 771 33.88 -13.57 22.65
CA THR A 771 34.50 -13.32 21.34
C THR A 771 34.61 -14.65 20.60
N LEU A 772 34.28 -14.63 19.31
CA LEU A 772 34.48 -15.76 18.41
C LEU A 772 34.94 -15.21 17.05
N GLY A 773 36.10 -15.66 16.58
CA GLY A 773 36.74 -15.05 15.40
C GLY A 773 37.01 -13.56 15.62
N GLU A 774 36.54 -12.73 14.69
CA GLU A 774 36.67 -11.27 14.75
C GLU A 774 35.44 -10.57 15.39
N GLY A 775 34.35 -11.31 15.61
CA GLY A 775 33.09 -10.78 16.14
C GLY A 775 32.90 -11.00 17.64
N THR A 776 31.79 -10.49 18.14
CA THR A 776 31.46 -10.56 19.58
C THR A 776 29.99 -10.79 19.82
N VAL A 777 29.68 -11.58 20.85
CA VAL A 777 28.33 -11.79 21.36
C VAL A 777 28.23 -11.22 22.77
N THR A 778 27.36 -10.24 22.95
CA THR A 778 27.05 -9.63 24.24
C THR A 778 25.67 -10.09 24.70
N VAL A 779 25.55 -10.57 25.93
CA VAL A 779 24.29 -10.99 26.53
C VAL A 779 24.00 -10.17 27.78
N ILE A 780 22.74 -9.73 27.90
CA ILE A 780 22.23 -8.98 29.04
C ILE A 780 21.05 -9.75 29.63
N GLY A 781 21.19 -10.20 30.88
CA GLY A 781 20.17 -10.95 31.60
C GLY A 781 19.10 -10.09 32.29
N PHE A 782 19.18 -8.76 32.19
CA PHE A 782 18.23 -7.81 32.78
C PHE A 782 17.49 -6.99 31.70
N GLY A 783 17.20 -7.61 30.56
CA GLY A 783 16.59 -6.96 29.39
C GLY A 783 15.28 -6.24 29.67
N SER A 784 14.51 -6.63 30.70
CA SER A 784 13.29 -5.95 31.12
C SER A 784 13.49 -4.48 31.48
N ARG A 785 14.70 -4.06 31.89
CA ARG A 785 15.04 -2.65 32.13
C ARG A 785 14.95 -1.79 30.87
N PHE A 786 15.09 -2.40 29.70
CA PHE A 786 15.00 -1.76 28.38
C PHE A 786 13.63 -1.95 27.71
N ALA A 787 12.65 -2.55 28.40
CA ALA A 787 11.28 -2.58 27.92
C ALA A 787 10.61 -1.20 28.03
N ASP A 788 9.60 -0.93 27.21
CA ASP A 788 8.95 0.39 27.11
C ASP A 788 8.46 0.91 28.47
N ASN A 789 7.84 0.06 29.28
CA ASN A 789 7.38 0.38 30.65
C ASN A 789 8.49 0.90 31.58
N ASN A 790 9.72 0.51 31.27
CA ASN A 790 10.91 0.81 32.02
C ASN A 790 11.78 1.88 31.35
N MET A 791 11.36 2.40 30.19
CA MET A 791 12.03 3.43 29.42
C MET A 791 11.20 4.71 29.23
N GLY A 792 10.16 4.89 30.05
CA GLY A 792 9.32 6.10 30.04
C GLY A 792 7.94 5.92 29.41
N VAL A 793 7.56 4.70 29.02
CA VAL A 793 6.26 4.30 28.45
C VAL A 793 5.99 4.88 27.04
N THR A 794 6.37 6.13 26.78
CA THR A 794 6.21 6.79 25.47
C THR A 794 7.53 7.42 24.99
N GLY A 795 7.62 7.66 23.68
CA GLY A 795 8.84 8.20 23.05
C GLY A 795 9.05 9.71 23.21
N ASP A 796 8.06 10.44 23.71
CA ASP A 796 8.07 11.92 23.77
C ASP A 796 8.47 12.43 25.17
N VAL A 797 8.90 11.55 26.07
CA VAL A 797 9.26 11.89 27.44
C VAL A 797 10.63 12.59 27.47
N VAL A 798 10.68 13.72 28.17
CA VAL A 798 11.95 14.31 28.62
C VAL A 798 12.39 13.56 29.88
N PRO A 799 13.54 12.87 29.87
CA PRO A 799 13.93 12.02 31.00
C PRO A 799 14.30 12.85 32.22
N ASP A 800 13.87 12.40 33.40
CA ASP A 800 14.46 12.84 34.66
C ASP A 800 15.86 12.23 34.85
N GLU A 801 16.56 12.62 35.93
CA GLU A 801 17.91 12.11 36.22
C GLU A 801 17.99 10.58 36.32
N THR A 802 16.91 9.92 36.75
CA THR A 802 16.90 8.46 36.92
C THR A 802 16.73 7.75 35.58
N LEU A 803 15.76 8.20 34.78
CA LEU A 803 15.49 7.65 33.46
C LEU A 803 16.66 7.94 32.50
N ARG A 804 17.28 9.13 32.63
CA ARG A 804 18.44 9.51 31.82
C ARG A 804 19.60 8.52 31.97
N LYS A 805 19.88 8.05 33.20
CA LYS A 805 20.89 7.00 33.44
C LYS A 805 20.61 5.70 32.70
N VAL A 806 19.33 5.33 32.53
CA VAL A 806 18.94 4.13 31.77
C VAL A 806 19.22 4.34 30.27
N PHE A 807 18.94 5.51 29.74
CA PHE A 807 19.25 5.86 28.35
C PHE A 807 20.76 5.87 28.12
N ASP A 808 21.52 6.54 29.00
CA ASP A 808 22.97 6.59 28.91
C ASP A 808 23.60 5.19 29.01
N LEU A 809 23.00 4.28 29.80
CA LEU A 809 23.45 2.89 29.88
C LEU A 809 23.28 2.18 28.54
N GLN A 810 22.15 2.36 27.85
CA GLN A 810 21.94 1.82 26.51
C GLN A 810 22.96 2.40 25.52
N TYR A 811 23.16 3.72 25.52
CA TYR A 811 24.09 4.38 24.61
C TYR A 811 25.52 3.87 24.78
N GLN A 812 25.97 3.78 26.03
CA GLN A 812 27.30 3.28 26.35
C GLN A 812 27.45 1.80 25.99
N LEU A 813 26.42 0.98 26.23
CA LEU A 813 26.41 -0.43 25.84
C LEU A 813 26.59 -0.61 24.33
N LEU A 814 25.85 0.15 23.53
CA LEU A 814 25.91 0.04 22.07
C LEU A 814 27.24 0.56 21.50
N ARG A 815 27.79 1.64 22.06
CA ARG A 815 29.13 2.13 21.70
C ARG A 815 30.22 1.11 22.02
N GLU A 816 30.15 0.47 23.20
CA GLU A 816 31.12 -0.57 23.59
C GLU A 816 31.09 -1.78 22.64
N ILE A 817 29.89 -2.20 22.20
CA ILE A 817 29.74 -3.34 21.29
C ILE A 817 30.29 -3.03 19.90
N MET A 818 30.04 -1.81 19.40
CA MET A 818 30.50 -1.38 18.09
C MET A 818 32.00 -1.09 18.05
N GLY A 819 32.61 -0.80 19.21
CA GLY A 819 33.97 -0.32 19.29
C GLY A 819 34.09 1.18 18.97
N PRO A 820 35.27 1.77 19.23
CA PRO A 820 35.54 3.19 19.02
C PRO A 820 35.53 3.61 17.54
#